data_AF-A0AAF0W9G3-F1
#
_entry.id   AF-A0AAF0W9G3-F1
#
_cell.length_a   1.000
_cell.length_b   1.000
_cell.length_c   1.000
_cell.angle_alpha   90.00
_cell.angle_beta   90.00
_cell.angle_gamma   90.00
#
_symmetry.space_group_name_H-M   'P 1'
#
loop_
_entity.id
_entity.type
_entity.pdbx_description
1 polymer ?
#
loop_
_entity_poly.entity_id
_entity_poly.type
_entity_poly.pdbx_seq_one_letter_code
_entity_poly.pdbx_strand_id
1 'polypeptide(L)'
;MASPGSSVFILCMFICSVSVIRSDFYNVACGRDNKVNYTSTSIYKRNLDTVQATLISAAKKSSSGFYNASVGEGLDQVNALVYCRRDVQPDICRSCVKDSMNKLRELCPSTKEADIWYDECILRYSNASIFNKVETWPTVYWQLQNNVTDVIQFNKNLRDLLDKLKGRVAQEKFATGNVTAEDVFSTLNHEYFFSTIYGLMQCSPDLSLKQCTNCIDQLEVFLQSCCSGKIRGHITNPSCDIRYETYRFYNETLVNAPPPQSQLPLKPPLVPPPAAGKDDSNKRMVLIIVVVIVGFVILLFVMVCVVKRRREQRTYIGRSRNDDDDVVDISTIESLRYDFSTIQAATNSFSDSNKLGEGGFGSVYKGAFQDSKEIAVKRLSRGSNQGQKEFINEVILVAKLQHRNLVKLVGFCFEGSERLLIYEFMPNASLDYFIFDMMKRSYLDWERRYKIISGVARGILYLHEDSRLRIIHRDLKASNVLLDADMNPKIADFGIARLFDLNETQAMTNKIVGTYGYMAPEYAMYGQFSVKSDVFSFGVLVLEILSGKKNHNFRNGGNVEELASFAWKNWREGTLSNVIDPILKNSSGSIHEMIRCIHIGLLCVQEKVTDRPTMASVVLMLNSFSHSLAVPSKPAFLMHSSSDTENNSRNSTENSVQYSIDEASITDLYPR
;
A
#
# COMPACT_ATOMS: atom_id res chain seq x y z
N MET A 1 -30.32 -42.56 -6.18
CA MET A 1 -28.92 -42.85 -5.81
C MET A 1 -28.06 -41.72 -6.35
N ALA A 2 -27.68 -40.79 -5.48
CA ALA A 2 -26.79 -39.68 -5.78
C ALA A 2 -25.53 -39.84 -4.92
N SER A 3 -24.37 -39.64 -5.54
CA SER A 3 -23.04 -39.86 -4.96
C SER A 3 -22.80 -38.96 -3.73
N PRO A 4 -22.15 -39.45 -2.65
CA PRO A 4 -21.85 -38.66 -1.44
C PRO A 4 -20.76 -37.58 -1.65
N GLY A 5 -20.15 -37.49 -2.84
CA GLY A 5 -18.97 -36.64 -3.10
C GLY A 5 -19.26 -35.15 -3.25
N SER A 6 -20.49 -34.74 -3.54
CA SER A 6 -20.81 -33.34 -3.88
C SER A 6 -21.01 -32.44 -2.66
N SER A 7 -21.35 -32.99 -1.48
CA SER A 7 -21.58 -32.19 -0.27
C SER A 7 -20.29 -31.81 0.47
N VAL A 8 -19.19 -32.56 0.26
CA VAL A 8 -17.89 -32.30 0.90
C VAL A 8 -17.13 -31.18 0.17
N PHE A 9 -17.31 -31.05 -1.14
CA PHE A 9 -16.67 -30.01 -1.96
C PHE A 9 -17.18 -28.59 -1.65
N ILE A 10 -18.47 -28.45 -1.32
CA ILE A 10 -19.08 -27.16 -0.97
C ILE A 10 -18.65 -26.70 0.43
N LEU A 11 -18.37 -27.64 1.35
CA LEU A 11 -17.90 -27.33 2.70
C LEU A 11 -16.41 -26.90 2.72
N CYS A 12 -15.58 -27.45 1.81
CA CYS A 12 -14.17 -27.05 1.67
C CYS A 12 -13.99 -25.66 1.05
N MET A 13 -14.86 -25.23 0.13
CA MET A 13 -14.82 -23.87 -0.44
C MET A 13 -15.14 -22.77 0.59
N PHE A 14 -15.93 -23.08 1.63
CA PHE A 14 -16.24 -22.11 2.69
C PHE A 14 -15.15 -21.96 3.75
N ILE A 15 -14.15 -22.86 3.79
CA ILE A 15 -13.07 -22.83 4.80
C ILE A 15 -11.79 -22.16 4.25
N CYS A 16 -11.65 -22.04 2.93
CA CYS A 16 -10.48 -21.41 2.29
C CYS A 16 -10.58 -19.88 2.10
N SER A 17 -11.66 -19.23 2.51
CA SER A 17 -11.83 -17.77 2.44
C SER A 17 -11.53 -17.02 3.75
N VAL A 18 -10.99 -17.69 4.77
CA VAL A 18 -10.40 -16.99 5.92
C VAL A 18 -8.92 -16.73 5.61
N SER A 19 -8.68 -15.76 4.72
CA SER A 19 -7.43 -15.01 4.72
C SER A 19 -7.29 -14.39 6.10
N VAL A 20 -6.49 -14.98 6.98
CA VAL A 20 -6.05 -14.27 8.19
C VAL A 20 -5.18 -13.12 7.69
N ILE A 21 -5.81 -11.96 7.51
CA ILE A 21 -5.13 -10.68 7.35
C ILE A 21 -4.24 -10.57 8.57
N ARG A 22 -2.94 -10.75 8.37
CA ARG A 22 -1.97 -10.49 9.44
C ARG A 22 -1.93 -8.97 9.56
N SER A 23 -2.65 -8.44 10.55
CA SER A 23 -2.64 -7.01 10.82
C SER A 23 -1.21 -6.58 11.17
N ASP A 24 -0.75 -5.47 10.60
CA ASP A 24 0.53 -4.87 10.94
C ASP A 24 0.32 -3.89 12.11
N PHE A 25 1.03 -4.08 13.22
CA PHE A 25 1.05 -3.12 14.32
C PHE A 25 1.79 -1.86 13.89
N TYR A 26 1.33 -0.68 14.34
CA TYR A 26 1.94 0.59 13.95
C TYR A 26 2.86 1.19 15.03
N ASN A 27 2.76 0.76 16.29
CA ASN A 27 3.74 1.13 17.32
C ASN A 27 3.89 0.08 18.44
N VAL A 28 5.04 0.11 19.10
CA VAL A 28 5.39 -0.70 20.27
C VAL A 28 6.21 0.14 21.26
N ALA A 29 5.96 -0.02 22.55
CA ALA A 29 6.75 0.60 23.60
C ALA A 29 7.18 -0.46 24.62
N CYS A 30 8.49 -0.56 24.89
CA CYS A 30 9.06 -1.52 25.84
C CYS A 30 9.65 -0.77 27.03
N GLY A 31 9.01 -0.87 28.21
CA GLY A 31 9.50 -0.27 29.46
C GLY A 31 9.43 1.27 29.51
N ARG A 32 8.93 1.81 30.63
CA ARG A 32 8.94 3.26 30.91
C ARG A 32 10.27 3.75 31.45
N ASP A 33 10.81 3.00 32.41
CA ASP A 33 12.13 3.21 32.99
C ASP A 33 12.96 1.97 32.71
N ASN A 34 14.15 2.12 32.13
CA ASN A 34 15.13 1.05 31.82
C ASN A 34 15.61 0.23 33.06
N LYS A 35 14.87 0.25 34.17
CA LYS A 35 15.22 -0.26 35.50
C LYS A 35 14.47 -1.53 35.91
N VAL A 36 13.40 -1.94 35.21
CA VAL A 36 12.55 -3.07 35.65
C VAL A 36 12.50 -4.18 34.59
N ASN A 37 13.49 -5.08 34.66
CA ASN A 37 13.60 -6.23 33.79
C ASN A 37 13.25 -7.54 34.51
N TYR A 38 12.88 -8.55 33.74
CA TYR A 38 12.70 -9.92 34.21
C TYR A 38 13.56 -10.89 33.37
N THR A 39 13.89 -12.06 33.92
CA THR A 39 14.66 -13.10 33.22
C THR A 39 13.74 -14.18 32.64
N SER A 40 14.18 -14.88 31.60
CA SER A 40 13.41 -15.96 30.96
C SER A 40 12.98 -17.08 31.91
N THR A 41 13.66 -17.24 33.04
CA THR A 41 13.37 -18.24 34.09
C THR A 41 12.60 -17.69 35.29
N SER A 42 12.27 -16.40 35.30
CA SER A 42 11.61 -15.73 36.44
C SER A 42 10.16 -16.19 36.65
N ILE A 43 9.66 -15.98 37.88
CA ILE A 43 8.24 -16.19 38.22
C ILE A 43 7.36 -15.23 37.41
N TYR A 44 7.76 -13.96 37.31
CA TYR A 44 7.11 -12.96 36.45
C TYR A 44 6.86 -13.47 35.02
N LYS A 45 7.85 -14.10 34.36
CA LYS A 45 7.68 -14.65 33.00
C LYS A 45 6.60 -15.73 32.95
N ARG A 46 6.55 -16.64 33.93
CA ARG A 46 5.49 -17.66 34.02
C ARG A 46 4.11 -17.05 34.26
N ASN A 47 4.04 -16.00 35.07
CA ASN A 47 2.81 -15.26 35.30
C ASN A 47 2.36 -14.54 34.01
N LEU A 48 3.28 -14.00 33.22
CA LEU A 48 3.00 -13.41 31.92
C LEU A 48 2.51 -14.44 30.88
N ASP A 49 3.04 -15.67 30.91
CA ASP A 49 2.50 -16.82 30.14
C ASP A 49 1.06 -17.16 30.52
N THR A 50 0.78 -17.13 31.82
CA THR A 50 -0.56 -17.42 32.35
C THR A 50 -1.54 -16.31 31.96
N VAL A 51 -1.15 -15.04 32.09
CA VAL A 51 -1.94 -13.88 31.65
C VAL A 51 -2.28 -13.98 30.16
N GLN A 52 -1.31 -14.32 29.30
CA GLN A 52 -1.56 -14.50 27.88
C GLN A 52 -2.64 -15.56 27.63
N ALA A 53 -2.51 -16.73 28.24
CA ALA A 53 -3.48 -17.81 28.09
C ALA A 53 -4.87 -17.38 28.57
N THR A 54 -4.95 -16.64 29.67
CA THR A 54 -6.20 -16.09 30.22
C THR A 54 -6.86 -15.11 29.25
N LEU A 55 -6.13 -14.13 28.70
CA LEU A 55 -6.67 -13.16 27.75
C LEU A 55 -7.17 -13.83 26.45
N ILE A 56 -6.39 -14.77 25.90
CA ILE A 56 -6.81 -15.53 24.71
C ILE A 56 -8.06 -16.37 24.99
N SER A 57 -8.13 -16.98 26.18
CA SER A 57 -9.31 -17.75 26.61
C SER A 57 -10.54 -16.85 26.78
N ALA A 58 -10.38 -15.67 27.38
CA ALA A 58 -11.45 -14.69 27.54
C ALA A 58 -11.98 -14.20 26.18
N ALA A 59 -11.09 -13.87 25.24
CA ALA A 59 -11.46 -13.44 23.89
C ALA A 59 -12.17 -14.52 23.08
N LYS A 60 -11.94 -15.81 23.38
CA LYS A 60 -12.69 -16.93 22.77
C LYS A 60 -14.10 -17.08 23.35
N LYS A 61 -14.31 -16.73 24.61
CA LYS A 61 -15.58 -16.94 25.33
C LYS A 61 -16.54 -15.76 25.22
N SER A 62 -16.01 -14.56 25.03
CA SER A 62 -16.77 -13.32 25.00
C SER A 62 -16.46 -12.54 23.72
N SER A 63 -17.44 -11.82 23.20
CA SER A 63 -17.30 -10.86 22.11
C SER A 63 -17.25 -9.41 22.62
N SER A 64 -16.97 -9.19 23.90
CA SER A 64 -16.98 -7.87 24.55
C SER A 64 -15.95 -6.89 23.96
N GLY A 65 -14.90 -7.40 23.33
CA GLY A 65 -13.82 -6.57 22.79
C GLY A 65 -12.92 -5.95 23.86
N PHE A 66 -13.18 -6.21 25.16
CA PHE A 66 -12.35 -5.78 26.27
C PHE A 66 -12.07 -6.96 27.20
N TYR A 67 -10.79 -7.19 27.48
CA TYR A 67 -10.33 -8.30 28.31
C TYR A 67 -9.21 -7.83 29.23
N ASN A 68 -9.22 -8.28 30.48
CA ASN A 68 -8.17 -8.02 31.43
C ASN A 68 -7.82 -9.28 32.24
N ALA A 69 -6.61 -9.31 32.80
CA ALA A 69 -6.15 -10.39 33.66
C ALA A 69 -5.07 -9.89 34.62
N SER A 70 -5.08 -10.41 35.84
CA SER A 70 -4.02 -10.22 36.84
C SER A 70 -3.56 -11.57 37.35
N VAL A 71 -2.25 -11.83 37.36
CA VAL A 71 -1.66 -13.08 37.86
C VAL A 71 -0.40 -12.79 38.66
N GLY A 72 -0.26 -13.45 39.81
CA GLY A 72 0.88 -13.29 40.71
C GLY A 72 0.69 -12.18 41.74
N GLU A 73 1.70 -12.01 42.60
CA GLU A 73 1.70 -11.07 43.71
C GLU A 73 3.07 -10.37 43.84
N GLY A 74 3.11 -9.21 44.50
CA GLY A 74 4.34 -8.47 44.75
C GLY A 74 5.10 -8.10 43.47
N LEU A 75 6.41 -8.35 43.45
CA LEU A 75 7.29 -8.02 42.32
C LEU A 75 7.08 -8.91 41.09
N ASP A 76 6.35 -10.02 41.22
CA ASP A 76 6.04 -10.97 40.15
C ASP A 76 4.60 -10.84 39.64
N GLN A 77 3.81 -9.89 40.16
CA GLN A 77 2.47 -9.62 39.67
C GLN A 77 2.52 -9.11 38.22
N VAL A 78 1.63 -9.61 37.38
CA VAL A 78 1.43 -9.17 35.99
C VAL A 78 -0.02 -8.74 35.83
N ASN A 79 -0.23 -7.48 35.47
CA ASN A 79 -1.52 -6.93 35.09
C ASN A 79 -1.51 -6.69 33.58
N ALA A 80 -2.51 -7.19 32.87
CA ALA A 80 -2.67 -6.91 31.44
C ALA A 80 -4.11 -6.58 31.09
N LEU A 81 -4.28 -5.68 30.14
CA LEU A 81 -5.57 -5.38 29.52
C LEU A 81 -5.40 -5.21 28.01
N VAL A 82 -6.48 -5.49 27.29
CA VAL A 82 -6.59 -5.29 25.85
C VAL A 82 -8.00 -4.83 25.53
N TYR A 83 -8.12 -3.82 24.69
CA TYR A 83 -9.40 -3.40 24.12
C TYR A 83 -9.29 -3.27 22.61
N CYS A 84 -10.32 -3.75 21.93
CA CYS A 84 -10.48 -3.66 20.48
C CYS A 84 -11.32 -2.43 20.12
N ARG A 85 -11.16 -1.96 18.88
CA ARG A 85 -12.03 -0.94 18.31
C ARG A 85 -13.45 -1.48 18.16
N ARG A 86 -14.48 -0.71 18.50
CA ARG A 86 -15.85 -1.23 18.63
C ARG A 86 -16.48 -1.66 17.30
N ASP A 87 -16.02 -1.10 16.19
CA ASP A 87 -16.44 -1.45 14.83
C ASP A 87 -15.65 -2.64 14.23
N VAL A 88 -14.83 -3.34 15.02
CA VAL A 88 -14.07 -4.51 14.60
C VAL A 88 -14.84 -5.79 14.88
N GLN A 89 -14.83 -6.73 13.91
CA GLN A 89 -15.50 -8.02 14.08
C GLN A 89 -14.86 -8.86 15.21
N PRO A 90 -15.63 -9.66 15.96
CA PRO A 90 -15.11 -10.45 17.07
C PRO A 90 -13.95 -11.39 16.70
N ASP A 91 -13.94 -11.99 15.51
CA ASP A 91 -12.83 -12.82 15.03
C ASP A 91 -11.53 -12.06 14.82
N ILE A 92 -11.62 -10.85 14.27
CA ILE A 92 -10.47 -9.98 14.05
C ILE A 92 -9.91 -9.52 15.41
N CYS A 93 -10.78 -9.11 16.33
CA CYS A 93 -10.39 -8.79 17.70
C CYS A 93 -9.69 -9.96 18.40
N ARG A 94 -10.21 -11.20 18.26
CA ARG A 94 -9.56 -12.42 18.77
C ARG A 94 -8.16 -12.64 18.21
N SER A 95 -7.98 -12.42 16.90
CA SER A 95 -6.64 -12.51 16.29
C SER A 95 -5.72 -11.45 16.87
N CYS A 96 -6.19 -10.20 16.95
CA CYS A 96 -5.40 -9.08 17.47
C CYS A 96 -4.90 -9.32 18.91
N VAL A 97 -5.76 -9.85 19.81
CA VAL A 97 -5.37 -10.22 21.18
C VAL A 97 -4.24 -11.25 21.19
N LYS A 98 -4.35 -12.29 20.35
CA LYS A 98 -3.35 -13.36 20.25
C LYS A 98 -2.03 -12.84 19.68
N ASP A 99 -2.11 -12.07 18.59
CA ASP A 99 -0.94 -11.58 17.85
C ASP A 99 -0.18 -10.52 18.65
N SER A 100 -0.90 -9.64 19.35
CA SER A 100 -0.32 -8.63 20.25
C SER A 100 0.58 -9.23 21.32
N MET A 101 0.10 -10.25 22.04
CA MET A 101 0.89 -10.90 23.10
C MET A 101 2.12 -11.63 22.55
N ASN A 102 2.01 -12.26 21.37
CA ASN A 102 3.15 -12.92 20.74
C ASN A 102 4.20 -11.90 20.30
N LYS A 103 3.75 -10.78 19.70
CA LYS A 103 4.63 -9.74 19.18
C LYS A 103 5.34 -8.97 20.30
N LEU A 104 4.65 -8.66 21.39
CA LEU A 104 5.29 -8.04 22.56
C LEU A 104 6.41 -8.90 23.14
N ARG A 105 6.29 -10.23 23.12
CA ARG A 105 7.37 -11.13 23.57
C ARG A 105 8.58 -11.14 22.65
N GLU A 106 8.34 -10.97 21.36
CA GLU A 106 9.40 -10.91 20.35
C GLU A 106 10.15 -9.57 20.45
N LEU A 107 9.43 -8.47 20.62
CA LEU A 107 9.98 -7.11 20.58
C LEU A 107 10.46 -6.60 21.94
N CYS A 108 9.81 -7.02 23.04
CA CYS A 108 10.12 -6.62 24.40
C CYS A 108 10.46 -7.85 25.29
N PRO A 109 11.57 -8.57 25.01
CA PRO A 109 11.81 -9.90 25.58
C PRO A 109 12.09 -9.94 27.09
N SER A 110 12.42 -8.80 27.71
CA SER A 110 12.87 -8.75 29.10
C SER A 110 12.26 -7.63 29.95
N THR A 111 11.29 -6.86 29.44
CA THR A 111 10.71 -5.71 30.18
C THR A 111 9.44 -6.10 30.93
N LYS A 112 9.29 -5.65 32.18
CA LYS A 112 8.07 -5.88 32.97
C LYS A 112 6.91 -4.96 32.59
N GLU A 113 7.09 -4.08 31.61
CA GLU A 113 6.03 -3.24 31.05
C GLU A 113 6.18 -3.18 29.54
N ALA A 114 5.05 -3.28 28.83
CA ALA A 114 5.01 -3.01 27.40
C ALA A 114 3.60 -2.71 26.89
N ASP A 115 3.53 -1.91 25.84
CA ASP A 115 2.32 -1.55 25.11
C ASP A 115 2.52 -1.82 23.60
N ILE A 116 1.48 -2.30 22.92
CA ILE A 116 1.45 -2.45 21.46
C ILE A 116 0.13 -1.95 20.90
N TRP A 117 0.20 -1.32 19.73
CA TRP A 117 -0.94 -0.74 19.05
C TRP A 117 -1.11 -1.30 17.64
N TYR A 118 -2.27 -1.91 17.41
CA TYR A 118 -2.78 -2.26 16.10
C TYR A 118 -3.93 -1.32 15.72
N ASP A 119 -4.34 -1.32 14.46
CA ASP A 119 -5.55 -0.58 14.03
C ASP A 119 -6.81 -1.14 14.72
N GLU A 120 -6.79 -2.43 15.04
CA GLU A 120 -7.92 -3.16 15.58
C GLU A 120 -7.95 -3.25 17.10
N CYS A 121 -6.80 -3.24 17.78
CA CYS A 121 -6.73 -3.33 19.25
C CYS A 121 -5.45 -2.74 19.85
N ILE A 122 -5.55 -2.35 21.12
CA ILE A 122 -4.43 -1.89 21.95
C ILE A 122 -4.27 -2.87 23.10
N LEU A 123 -3.06 -3.39 23.30
CA LEU A 123 -2.74 -4.30 24.39
C LEU A 123 -1.61 -3.76 25.24
N ARG A 124 -1.74 -3.91 26.56
CA ARG A 124 -0.69 -3.57 27.51
C ARG A 124 -0.53 -4.57 28.63
N TYR A 125 0.68 -4.66 29.15
CA TYR A 125 0.95 -5.31 30.43
C TYR A 125 1.94 -4.50 31.27
N SER A 126 1.83 -4.61 32.59
CA SER A 126 2.76 -4.02 33.56
C SER A 126 2.78 -4.84 34.85
N ASN A 127 3.86 -4.75 35.62
CA ASN A 127 3.88 -5.24 37.00
C ASN A 127 3.15 -4.32 37.99
N ALA A 128 2.91 -3.07 37.61
CA ALA A 128 2.08 -2.13 38.36
C ALA A 128 0.60 -2.31 38.03
N SER A 129 -0.27 -1.78 38.89
CA SER A 129 -1.71 -1.73 38.63
C SER A 129 -2.01 -0.72 37.52
N ILE A 130 -2.63 -1.20 36.44
CA ILE A 130 -2.99 -0.42 35.22
C ILE A 130 -4.50 -0.29 34.99
N PHE A 131 -5.33 -0.97 35.79
CA PHE A 131 -6.79 -0.94 35.63
C PHE A 131 -7.41 0.32 36.23
N ASN A 132 -8.44 0.85 35.58
CA ASN A 132 -9.16 2.06 35.96
C ASN A 132 -8.22 3.28 36.12
N LYS A 133 -7.11 3.31 35.37
CA LYS A 133 -6.12 4.40 35.40
C LYS A 133 -5.91 4.97 34.01
N VAL A 134 -5.80 6.29 33.95
CA VAL A 134 -5.45 7.00 32.71
C VAL A 134 -3.95 6.90 32.53
N GLU A 135 -3.54 6.34 31.40
CA GLU A 135 -2.17 6.26 30.94
C GLU A 135 -2.06 7.06 29.64
N THR A 136 -1.26 8.13 29.67
CA THR A 136 -1.10 9.06 28.54
C THR A 136 0.25 8.94 27.87
N TRP A 137 1.17 8.12 28.40
CA TRP A 137 2.47 7.90 27.81
C TRP A 137 2.65 6.43 27.37
N PRO A 138 3.20 6.17 26.16
CA PRO A 138 3.56 7.17 25.15
C PRO A 138 2.32 7.68 24.40
N THR A 139 2.27 8.99 24.13
CA THR A 139 1.34 9.53 23.14
C THR A 139 1.99 9.41 21.77
N VAL A 140 1.29 8.81 20.83
CA VAL A 140 1.75 8.56 19.47
C VAL A 140 0.80 9.26 18.52
N TYR A 141 1.34 9.87 17.46
CA TYR A 141 0.53 10.55 16.46
C TYR A 141 1.01 10.24 15.05
N TRP A 142 0.07 10.26 14.12
CA TRP A 142 0.29 10.17 12.68
C TRP A 142 -0.53 11.25 11.98
N GLN A 143 0.08 11.84 10.96
CA GLN A 143 -0.56 12.83 10.11
C GLN A 143 -0.12 12.62 8.66
N LEU A 144 -1.01 12.92 7.73
CA LEU A 144 -0.64 13.06 6.32
C LEU A 144 -0.01 14.44 6.12
N GLN A 145 1.05 14.55 5.31
CA GLN A 145 1.73 15.85 5.09
C GLN A 145 0.86 16.89 4.37
N ASN A 146 -0.18 16.44 3.64
CA ASN A 146 -1.05 17.30 2.86
C ASN A 146 -1.87 18.25 3.75
N ASN A 147 -1.87 19.53 3.40
CA ASN A 147 -2.66 20.56 4.05
C ASN A 147 -4.03 20.71 3.38
N VAL A 148 -5.04 21.07 4.18
CA VAL A 148 -6.32 21.59 3.68
C VAL A 148 -6.16 23.04 3.23
N THR A 149 -6.99 23.47 2.29
CA THR A 149 -6.91 24.80 1.68
C THR A 149 -7.48 25.89 2.58
N ASP A 150 -8.68 25.68 3.13
CA ASP A 150 -9.23 26.51 4.21
C ASP A 150 -8.97 25.87 5.57
N VAL A 151 -7.78 26.15 6.12
CA VAL A 151 -7.35 25.68 7.44
C VAL A 151 -8.30 26.14 8.55
N ILE A 152 -8.87 27.35 8.45
CA ILE A 152 -9.68 27.94 9.51
C ILE A 152 -11.03 27.23 9.56
N GLN A 153 -11.72 27.13 8.42
CA GLN A 153 -13.03 26.49 8.34
C GLN A 153 -12.94 24.98 8.55
N PHE A 154 -11.91 24.32 8.00
CA PHE A 154 -11.69 22.89 8.25
C PHE A 154 -11.47 22.60 9.73
N ASN A 155 -10.57 23.35 10.39
CA ASN A 155 -10.32 23.15 11.81
C ASN A 155 -11.57 23.50 12.66
N LYS A 156 -12.39 24.47 12.24
CA LYS A 156 -13.68 24.76 12.88
C LYS A 156 -14.62 23.56 12.77
N ASN A 157 -14.84 23.05 11.57
CA ASN A 157 -15.71 21.88 11.33
C ASN A 157 -15.21 20.63 12.07
N LEU A 158 -13.88 20.42 12.08
CA LEU A 158 -13.26 19.34 12.82
C LEU A 158 -13.49 19.50 14.33
N ARG A 159 -13.27 20.69 14.90
CA ARG A 159 -13.58 20.96 16.32
C ARG A 159 -15.05 20.69 16.65
N ASP A 160 -15.97 21.20 15.84
CA ASP A 160 -17.41 20.99 16.05
C ASP A 160 -17.79 19.50 15.98
N LEU A 161 -17.14 18.73 15.10
CA LEU A 161 -17.30 17.28 15.05
C LEU A 161 -16.73 16.61 16.31
N LEU A 162 -15.49 16.93 16.69
CA LEU A 162 -14.83 16.34 17.85
C LEU A 162 -15.59 16.65 19.15
N ASP A 163 -16.10 17.87 19.34
CA ASP A 163 -16.94 18.24 20.48
C ASP A 163 -18.22 17.41 20.56
N LYS A 164 -18.87 17.13 19.42
CA LYS A 164 -20.04 16.23 19.35
C LYS A 164 -19.67 14.79 19.72
N LEU A 165 -18.49 14.31 19.31
CA LEU A 165 -18.02 12.96 19.65
C LEU A 165 -17.64 12.84 21.12
N LYS A 166 -17.01 13.87 21.68
CA LYS A 166 -16.57 13.95 23.07
C LYS A 166 -17.72 13.78 24.06
N GLY A 167 -18.87 14.38 23.78
CA GLY A 167 -20.09 14.22 24.60
C GLY A 167 -20.57 12.76 24.67
N ARG A 168 -20.38 11.98 23.60
CA ARG A 168 -20.80 10.57 23.53
C ARG A 168 -19.74 9.60 24.04
N VAL A 169 -18.46 9.81 23.68
CA VAL A 169 -17.37 8.88 24.03
C VAL A 169 -17.18 8.77 25.54
N ALA A 170 -17.43 9.83 26.31
CA ALA A 170 -17.33 9.80 27.77
C ALA A 170 -18.23 8.74 28.42
N GLN A 171 -19.42 8.52 27.84
CA GLN A 171 -20.42 7.55 28.29
C GLN A 171 -20.29 6.21 27.55
N GLU A 172 -20.26 6.24 26.23
CA GLU A 172 -20.31 5.06 25.36
C GLU A 172 -18.94 4.39 25.16
N LYS A 173 -17.86 5.03 25.61
CA LYS A 173 -16.44 4.66 25.42
C LYS A 173 -15.98 4.60 23.97
N PHE A 174 -16.88 4.81 23.03
CA PHE A 174 -16.64 4.81 21.59
C PHE A 174 -17.67 5.73 20.94
N ALA A 175 -17.23 6.63 20.07
CA ALA A 175 -18.14 7.48 19.31
C ALA A 175 -17.56 7.73 17.91
N THR A 176 -18.42 7.62 16.90
CA THR A 176 -18.10 7.97 15.52
C THR A 176 -19.09 8.98 14.98
N GLY A 177 -18.66 9.76 14.00
CA GLY A 177 -19.54 10.69 13.32
C GLY A 177 -18.88 11.31 12.12
N ASN A 178 -19.63 12.15 11.44
CA ASN A 178 -19.11 12.92 10.34
C ASN A 178 -19.72 14.33 10.32
N VAL A 179 -19.05 15.23 9.61
CA VAL A 179 -19.59 16.53 9.24
C VAL A 179 -19.23 16.79 7.80
N THR A 180 -20.23 17.11 6.99
CA THR A 180 -20.00 17.62 5.63
C THR A 180 -19.72 19.11 5.75
N ALA A 181 -18.50 19.51 5.42
CA ALA A 181 -18.18 20.91 5.27
C ALA A 181 -18.81 21.40 3.95
N GLU A 182 -19.73 22.36 4.03
CA GLU A 182 -20.06 23.20 2.88
C GLU A 182 -18.86 24.10 2.58
N ASP A 183 -18.48 24.19 1.30
CA ASP A 183 -17.47 25.09 0.77
C ASP A 183 -16.04 24.99 1.33
N VAL A 184 -15.38 23.85 1.13
CA VAL A 184 -13.91 23.85 1.09
C VAL A 184 -13.47 24.16 -0.34
N PHE A 185 -13.15 25.43 -0.59
CA PHE A 185 -12.59 25.87 -1.87
C PHE A 185 -11.24 25.17 -2.11
N SER A 186 -11.18 24.29 -3.10
CA SER A 186 -9.93 23.66 -3.51
C SER A 186 -9.17 24.61 -4.44
N THR A 187 -8.07 25.19 -3.96
CA THR A 187 -7.16 26.02 -4.77
C THR A 187 -6.54 25.27 -5.95
N LEU A 188 -6.64 23.93 -5.97
CA LEU A 188 -6.12 23.05 -7.02
C LEU A 188 -7.07 22.89 -8.21
N ASN A 189 -8.38 23.16 -8.01
CA ASN A 189 -9.42 22.90 -9.00
C ASN A 189 -10.29 24.13 -9.34
N HIS A 190 -10.13 25.26 -8.63
CA HIS A 190 -11.04 26.41 -8.76
C HIS A 190 -12.53 26.02 -8.65
N GLU A 191 -12.82 24.99 -7.85
CA GLU A 191 -14.15 24.40 -7.71
C GLU A 191 -14.37 23.96 -6.25
N TYR A 192 -15.62 24.11 -5.80
CA TYR A 192 -16.06 23.81 -4.44
C TYR A 192 -16.27 22.30 -4.28
N PHE A 193 -15.55 21.66 -3.35
CA PHE A 193 -15.78 20.25 -3.01
C PHE A 193 -16.44 20.15 -1.63
N PHE A 194 -17.45 19.27 -1.53
CA PHE A 194 -17.96 18.80 -0.25
C PHE A 194 -16.90 17.85 0.36
N SER A 195 -16.16 18.32 1.37
CA SER A 195 -15.25 17.47 2.13
C SER A 195 -15.98 16.99 3.39
N THR A 196 -16.44 15.74 3.40
CA THR A 196 -16.93 15.11 4.62
C THR A 196 -15.75 14.70 5.50
N ILE A 197 -15.71 15.24 6.72
CA ILE A 197 -14.75 14.84 7.75
C ILE A 197 -15.40 13.71 8.54
N TYR A 198 -14.77 12.54 8.56
CA TYR A 198 -15.15 11.41 9.41
C TYR A 198 -14.28 11.42 10.66
N GLY A 199 -14.88 11.28 11.83
CA GLY A 199 -14.20 11.28 13.12
C GLY A 199 -14.56 10.06 13.96
N LEU A 200 -13.61 9.62 14.77
CA LEU A 200 -13.71 8.54 15.74
C LEU A 200 -13.00 8.96 17.03
N MET A 201 -13.63 8.68 18.17
CA MET A 201 -13.02 8.75 19.48
C MET A 201 -13.26 7.46 20.24
N GLN A 202 -12.26 7.00 20.99
CA GLN A 202 -12.38 5.82 21.84
C GLN A 202 -11.62 6.00 23.16
N CYS A 203 -12.17 5.43 24.24
CA CYS A 203 -11.51 5.31 25.54
C CYS A 203 -11.41 3.84 25.94
N SER A 204 -10.42 3.52 26.78
CA SER A 204 -10.38 2.21 27.44
C SER A 204 -11.67 1.98 28.25
N PRO A 205 -12.35 0.83 28.09
CA PRO A 205 -13.68 0.62 28.68
C PRO A 205 -13.75 0.64 30.22
N ASP A 206 -12.62 0.44 30.91
CA ASP A 206 -12.49 0.50 32.37
C ASP A 206 -12.40 1.92 32.94
N LEU A 207 -12.29 2.95 32.10
CA LEU A 207 -12.19 4.33 32.58
C LEU A 207 -13.56 4.86 33.02
N SER A 208 -13.59 5.58 34.14
CA SER A 208 -14.76 6.38 34.51
C SER A 208 -15.07 7.47 33.47
N LEU A 209 -16.27 8.05 33.54
CA LEU A 209 -16.67 9.16 32.66
C LEU A 209 -15.63 10.30 32.71
N LYS A 210 -15.30 10.76 33.93
CA LYS A 210 -14.32 11.83 34.15
C LYS A 210 -12.92 11.49 33.62
N GLN A 211 -12.47 10.25 33.81
CA GLN A 211 -11.16 9.81 33.31
C GLN A 211 -11.10 9.76 31.79
N CYS A 212 -12.17 9.27 31.13
CA CYS A 212 -12.25 9.26 29.67
C CYS A 212 -12.26 10.68 29.11
N THR A 213 -13.10 11.57 29.67
CA THR A 213 -13.13 13.00 29.26
C THR A 213 -11.76 13.64 29.39
N ASN A 214 -11.11 13.50 30.55
CA ASN A 214 -9.78 14.06 30.78
C ASN A 214 -8.72 13.50 29.81
N CYS A 215 -8.84 12.22 29.41
CA CYS A 215 -7.91 11.62 28.46
C CYS A 215 -8.08 12.21 27.05
N ILE A 216 -9.34 12.31 26.59
CA ILE A 216 -9.68 12.92 25.29
C ILE A 216 -9.28 14.40 25.25
N ASP A 217 -9.52 15.15 26.33
CA ASP A 217 -9.08 16.56 26.47
C ASP A 217 -7.57 16.70 26.23
N GLN A 218 -6.76 15.80 26.80
CA GLN A 218 -5.31 15.83 26.60
C GLN A 218 -4.93 15.56 25.14
N LEU A 219 -5.57 14.58 24.49
CA LEU A 219 -5.30 14.29 23.07
C LEU A 219 -5.74 15.43 22.14
N GLU A 220 -6.83 16.12 22.45
CA GLU A 220 -7.28 17.30 21.70
C GLU A 220 -6.26 18.44 21.73
N VAL A 221 -5.58 18.66 22.87
CA VAL A 221 -4.48 19.64 22.97
C VAL A 221 -3.32 19.26 22.03
N PHE A 222 -2.96 17.98 21.98
CA PHE A 222 -1.94 17.51 21.02
C PHE A 222 -2.40 17.64 19.57
N LEU A 223 -3.69 17.46 19.29
CA LEU A 223 -4.26 17.58 17.96
C LEU A 223 -4.11 18.98 17.36
N GLN A 224 -4.20 20.01 18.20
CA GLN A 224 -3.97 21.40 17.78
C GLN A 224 -2.50 21.65 17.36
N SER A 225 -1.54 20.97 17.98
CA SER A 225 -0.11 21.18 17.71
C SER A 225 0.42 20.26 16.60
N CYS A 226 0.02 18.98 16.57
CA CYS A 226 0.53 18.03 15.58
C CYS A 226 -0.15 18.18 14.23
N CYS A 227 -1.45 18.45 14.20
CA CYS A 227 -2.31 18.01 13.12
C CYS A 227 -3.26 19.11 12.63
N SER A 228 -3.03 20.36 13.02
CA SER A 228 -3.79 21.52 12.54
C SER A 228 -3.65 21.69 11.03
N GLY A 229 -4.78 21.84 10.34
CA GLY A 229 -4.82 22.03 8.89
C GLY A 229 -4.44 20.80 8.07
N LYS A 230 -4.36 19.61 8.68
CA LYS A 230 -4.07 18.36 7.97
C LYS A 230 -5.34 17.66 7.54
N ILE A 231 -5.27 16.96 6.41
CA ILE A 231 -6.40 16.19 5.86
C ILE A 231 -6.70 14.93 6.71
N ARG A 232 -5.71 14.43 7.45
CA ARG A 232 -5.83 13.25 8.32
C ARG A 232 -4.98 13.44 9.56
N GLY A 233 -5.54 13.06 10.70
CA GLY A 233 -4.84 13.02 11.97
C GLY A 233 -5.31 11.85 12.82
N HIS A 234 -4.35 11.12 13.38
CA HIS A 234 -4.61 10.04 14.32
C HIS A 234 -3.67 10.21 15.50
N ILE A 235 -4.22 10.34 16.69
CA ILE A 235 -3.46 10.50 17.93
C ILE A 235 -4.01 9.49 18.92
N THR A 236 -3.12 8.70 19.49
CA THR A 236 -3.47 7.63 20.39
C THR A 236 -2.51 7.64 21.56
N ASN A 237 -3.03 7.36 22.74
CA ASN A 237 -2.23 7.01 23.89
C ASN A 237 -2.77 5.67 24.42
N PRO A 238 -2.17 5.11 25.48
CA PRO A 238 -2.63 3.83 25.98
C PRO A 238 -4.11 3.86 26.48
N SER A 239 -4.66 5.01 26.89
CA SER A 239 -6.01 5.09 27.46
C SER A 239 -7.10 5.61 26.54
N CYS A 240 -6.77 6.34 25.48
CA CYS A 240 -7.74 6.92 24.55
C CYS A 240 -7.15 7.17 23.16
N ASP A 241 -8.05 7.41 22.20
CA ASP A 241 -7.77 7.51 20.78
C ASP A 241 -8.65 8.60 20.14
N ILE A 242 -8.05 9.43 19.28
CA ILE A 242 -8.75 10.37 18.41
C ILE A 242 -8.24 10.19 16.98
N ARG A 243 -9.16 9.93 16.05
CA ARG A 243 -8.84 9.81 14.63
C ARG A 243 -9.84 10.57 13.78
N TYR A 244 -9.34 11.31 12.80
CA TYR A 244 -10.16 11.93 11.77
C TYR A 244 -9.53 11.80 10.39
N GLU A 245 -10.38 11.59 9.38
CA GLU A 245 -9.97 11.45 7.98
C GLU A 245 -11.07 11.96 7.04
N THR A 246 -10.72 12.29 5.80
CA THR A 246 -11.69 12.73 4.76
C THR A 246 -12.37 11.57 4.00
N TYR A 247 -12.19 10.34 4.46
CA TYR A 247 -12.90 9.16 3.98
C TYR A 247 -13.34 8.32 5.18
N ARG A 248 -14.33 7.47 4.98
CA ARG A 248 -14.88 6.62 6.03
C ARG A 248 -13.93 5.45 6.30
N PHE A 249 -13.45 5.34 7.54
CA PHE A 249 -12.51 4.30 7.99
C PHE A 249 -13.06 3.36 9.08
N TYR A 250 -14.33 3.55 9.47
CA TYR A 250 -15.03 2.72 10.45
C TYR A 250 -16.31 2.11 9.87
N ASN A 251 -16.72 0.97 10.42
CA ASN A 251 -17.93 0.26 9.95
C ASN A 251 -19.18 0.64 10.76
N GLU A 252 -20.01 1.55 10.22
CA GLU A 252 -21.26 2.01 10.86
C GLU A 252 -22.26 0.89 11.17
N THR A 253 -22.28 -0.19 10.38
CA THR A 253 -23.23 -1.30 10.61
C THR A 253 -22.96 -2.05 11.91
N LEU A 254 -21.69 -2.13 12.32
CA LEU A 254 -21.28 -2.76 13.58
C LEU A 254 -21.44 -1.82 14.78
N VAL A 255 -21.31 -0.51 14.57
CA VAL A 255 -21.50 0.51 15.62
C VAL A 255 -22.97 0.62 16.03
N ASN A 256 -23.89 0.53 15.07
CA ASN A 256 -25.34 0.67 15.30
C ASN A 256 -26.05 -0.66 15.63
N ALA A 257 -25.30 -1.77 15.80
CA ALA A 257 -25.88 -3.05 16.17
C ALA A 257 -26.49 -2.98 17.59
N PRO A 258 -27.69 -3.53 17.83
CA PRO A 258 -28.28 -3.56 19.17
C PRO A 258 -27.32 -4.25 20.16
N PRO A 259 -27.21 -3.77 21.42
CA PRO A 259 -26.42 -4.49 22.42
C PRO A 259 -26.98 -5.91 22.58
N PRO A 260 -26.12 -6.95 22.64
CA PRO A 260 -26.59 -8.30 22.92
C PRO A 260 -27.32 -8.29 24.27
N GLN A 261 -28.59 -8.71 24.25
CA GLN A 261 -29.41 -8.80 25.46
C GLN A 261 -28.69 -9.71 26.48
N SER A 262 -28.40 -9.14 27.65
CA SER A 262 -27.92 -9.88 28.82
C SER A 262 -28.97 -10.91 29.22
N GLN A 263 -28.75 -12.19 28.89
CA GLN A 263 -29.50 -13.28 29.48
C GLN A 263 -28.93 -13.55 30.88
N LEU A 264 -29.68 -13.13 31.90
CA LEU A 264 -29.49 -13.59 33.28
C LEU A 264 -29.60 -15.13 33.34
N PRO A 265 -28.77 -15.81 34.15
CA PRO A 265 -28.78 -17.27 34.23
C PRO A 265 -30.07 -17.76 34.88
N LEU A 266 -30.86 -18.55 34.14
CA LEU A 266 -32.01 -19.27 34.67
C LEU A 266 -31.55 -20.47 35.51
N LYS A 267 -32.14 -20.57 36.70
CA LYS A 267 -31.95 -21.58 37.74
C LYS A 267 -32.25 -23.01 37.21
N PRO A 268 -31.38 -24.00 37.45
CA PRO A 268 -31.65 -25.39 37.04
C PRO A 268 -32.67 -26.09 37.96
N PRO A 269 -33.54 -26.99 37.44
CA PRO A 269 -34.42 -27.81 38.27
C PRO A 269 -33.69 -29.02 38.88
N LEU A 270 -34.12 -29.40 40.10
CA LEU A 270 -33.70 -30.60 40.82
C LEU A 270 -34.10 -31.89 40.08
N VAL A 271 -33.19 -32.87 40.03
CA VAL A 271 -33.48 -34.28 39.74
C VAL A 271 -32.81 -35.14 40.84
N PRO A 272 -33.51 -36.14 41.43
CA PRO A 272 -33.00 -36.95 42.55
C PRO A 272 -32.03 -38.06 42.08
N PRO A 273 -31.21 -38.65 42.99
CA PRO A 273 -30.13 -39.55 42.61
C PRO A 273 -30.61 -41.00 42.43
N PRO A 274 -30.00 -41.78 41.51
CA PRO A 274 -30.16 -43.24 41.49
C PRO A 274 -29.11 -43.92 42.39
N ALA A 275 -29.55 -45.04 42.97
CA ALA A 275 -28.82 -45.87 43.92
C ALA A 275 -27.66 -46.67 43.30
N ALA A 276 -26.77 -47.10 44.19
CA ALA A 276 -25.52 -47.80 43.94
C ALA A 276 -25.66 -49.20 43.31
N GLY A 277 -24.71 -49.56 42.46
CA GLY A 277 -24.48 -50.92 41.95
C GLY A 277 -22.98 -51.15 41.63
N LYS A 278 -22.48 -52.31 42.07
CA LYS A 278 -21.07 -52.68 42.30
C LYS A 278 -20.19 -52.91 41.06
N ASP A 279 -18.92 -52.56 41.27
CA ASP A 279 -17.62 -53.09 40.81
C ASP A 279 -17.53 -54.14 39.67
N ASP A 280 -16.70 -53.85 38.68
CA ASP A 280 -16.12 -54.83 37.74
C ASP A 280 -14.75 -54.32 37.22
N SER A 281 -13.76 -54.34 38.12
CA SER A 281 -12.37 -53.88 37.98
C SER A 281 -11.64 -54.37 36.69
N ASN A 282 -11.97 -55.55 36.17
CA ASN A 282 -11.28 -56.13 35.02
C ASN A 282 -11.59 -55.44 33.68
N LYS A 283 -12.76 -54.81 33.51
CA LYS A 283 -13.10 -54.08 32.27
C LYS A 283 -12.36 -52.74 32.17
N ARG A 284 -12.06 -52.11 33.31
CA ARG A 284 -11.35 -50.82 33.37
C ARG A 284 -9.88 -50.97 32.97
N MET A 285 -9.23 -52.06 33.36
CA MET A 285 -7.83 -52.31 33.00
C MET A 285 -7.66 -52.61 31.50
N VAL A 286 -8.56 -53.38 30.89
CA VAL A 286 -8.57 -53.62 29.44
C VAL A 286 -8.82 -52.33 28.67
N LEU A 287 -9.75 -51.48 29.15
CA LEU A 287 -10.05 -50.20 28.51
C LEU A 287 -8.87 -49.21 28.61
N ILE A 288 -8.14 -49.20 29.73
CA ILE A 288 -6.91 -48.40 29.87
C ILE A 288 -5.82 -48.90 28.93
N ILE A 289 -5.61 -50.21 28.80
CA ILE A 289 -4.61 -50.77 27.89
C ILE A 289 -4.93 -50.42 26.44
N VAL A 290 -6.20 -50.53 26.03
CA VAL A 290 -6.65 -50.14 24.68
C VAL A 290 -6.45 -48.64 24.44
N VAL A 291 -6.79 -47.78 25.41
CA VAL A 291 -6.59 -46.32 25.30
C VAL A 291 -5.11 -45.96 25.21
N VAL A 292 -4.23 -46.65 25.94
CA VAL A 292 -2.78 -46.43 25.88
C VAL A 292 -2.20 -46.89 24.54
N ILE A 293 -2.63 -48.05 24.03
CA ILE A 293 -2.18 -48.57 22.72
C ILE A 293 -2.67 -47.65 21.60
N VAL A 294 -3.94 -47.27 21.61
CA VAL A 294 -4.51 -46.33 20.61
C VAL A 294 -3.83 -44.97 20.72
N GLY A 295 -3.59 -44.47 21.94
CA GLY A 295 -2.86 -43.23 22.17
C GLY A 295 -1.43 -43.29 21.63
N PHE A 296 -0.72 -44.41 21.83
CA PHE A 296 0.63 -44.61 21.33
C PHE A 296 0.68 -44.72 19.80
N VAL A 297 -0.29 -45.41 19.18
CA VAL A 297 -0.42 -45.48 17.72
C VAL A 297 -0.74 -44.12 17.12
N ILE A 298 -1.62 -43.32 17.76
CA ILE A 298 -1.88 -41.94 17.36
C ILE A 298 -0.63 -41.09 17.51
N LEU A 299 0.14 -41.25 18.59
CA LEU A 299 1.35 -40.49 18.84
C LEU A 299 2.46 -40.84 17.83
N LEU A 300 2.61 -42.11 17.47
CA LEU A 300 3.48 -42.55 16.38
C LEU A 300 3.00 -42.04 15.03
N PHE A 301 1.70 -42.06 14.75
CA PHE A 301 1.13 -41.50 13.52
C PHE A 301 1.36 -39.99 13.44
N VAL A 302 1.19 -39.26 14.54
CA VAL A 302 1.51 -37.84 14.65
C VAL A 302 3.01 -37.62 14.50
N MET A 303 3.87 -38.46 15.07
CA MET A 303 5.32 -38.32 14.94
C MET A 303 5.77 -38.59 13.50
N VAL A 304 5.23 -39.61 12.83
CA VAL A 304 5.44 -39.89 11.42
C VAL A 304 4.89 -38.75 10.56
N CYS A 305 3.71 -38.21 10.86
CA CYS A 305 3.14 -37.05 10.18
C CYS A 305 3.96 -35.77 10.43
N VAL A 306 4.55 -35.58 11.60
CA VAL A 306 5.43 -34.44 11.92
C VAL A 306 6.79 -34.61 11.25
N VAL A 307 7.33 -35.82 11.17
CA VAL A 307 8.58 -36.11 10.44
C VAL A 307 8.35 -36.00 8.94
N LYS A 308 7.20 -36.46 8.41
CA LYS A 308 6.75 -36.18 7.03
C LYS A 308 6.56 -34.69 6.81
N ARG A 309 5.84 -33.97 7.69
CA ARG A 309 5.68 -32.52 7.64
C ARG A 309 6.98 -31.75 7.77
N ARG A 310 7.98 -32.25 8.51
CA ARG A 310 9.31 -31.62 8.65
C ARG A 310 10.21 -31.92 7.46
N ARG A 311 10.11 -33.12 6.88
CA ARG A 311 10.70 -33.43 5.57
C ARG A 311 10.05 -32.56 4.50
N GLU A 312 8.73 -32.52 4.43
CA GLU A 312 7.94 -31.63 3.57
C GLU A 312 8.26 -30.17 3.85
N GLN A 313 8.41 -29.68 5.09
CA GLN A 313 8.79 -28.28 5.40
C GLN A 313 10.21 -27.92 4.98
N ARG A 314 11.17 -28.84 5.08
CA ARG A 314 12.51 -28.69 4.47
C ARG A 314 12.45 -28.74 2.94
N THR A 315 11.37 -29.27 2.36
CA THR A 315 11.07 -29.21 0.93
C THR A 315 10.08 -28.09 0.56
N TYR A 316 9.45 -27.40 1.53
CA TYR A 316 8.34 -26.43 1.37
C TYR A 316 8.82 -24.98 1.39
N ILE A 317 9.97 -24.69 2.03
CA ILE A 317 10.72 -23.46 1.70
C ILE A 317 11.19 -23.49 0.23
N GLY A 318 11.16 -24.67 -0.41
CA GLY A 318 11.42 -24.88 -1.82
C GLY A 318 10.24 -25.37 -2.68
N ARG A 319 8.98 -25.35 -2.22
CA ARG A 319 7.83 -25.74 -3.07
C ARG A 319 6.49 -25.34 -2.45
N SER A 320 5.89 -24.27 -2.95
CA SER A 320 4.42 -24.10 -2.96
C SER A 320 3.99 -23.08 -4.02
N ARG A 321 3.88 -23.56 -5.26
CA ARG A 321 2.60 -23.62 -5.98
C ARG A 321 2.67 -24.89 -6.81
N ASN A 322 1.71 -25.79 -6.59
CA ASN A 322 1.16 -26.73 -7.56
C ASN A 322 0.02 -27.48 -6.87
N ASP A 323 -1.18 -27.36 -7.43
CA ASP A 323 -1.67 -28.47 -8.22
C ASP A 323 -1.73 -27.97 -9.69
N ASP A 324 -1.03 -28.72 -10.54
CA ASP A 324 -1.07 -28.80 -12.02
C ASP A 324 -1.16 -27.45 -12.77
N ASP A 325 -0.08 -26.75 -13.10
CA ASP A 325 0.78 -27.07 -14.26
C ASP A 325 2.19 -26.43 -14.17
N ASP A 326 2.63 -26.08 -12.96
CA ASP A 326 3.44 -24.88 -12.83
C ASP A 326 4.55 -25.01 -11.78
N VAL A 327 5.28 -26.15 -11.79
CA VAL A 327 6.57 -26.29 -11.09
C VAL A 327 7.52 -25.25 -11.66
N VAL A 328 7.57 -24.06 -11.07
CA VAL A 328 8.67 -23.13 -11.29
C VAL A 328 9.86 -23.76 -10.61
N ASP A 329 10.77 -24.23 -11.45
CA ASP A 329 11.96 -24.94 -11.05
C ASP A 329 12.89 -23.99 -10.29
N ILE A 330 12.97 -24.16 -8.97
CA ILE A 330 13.90 -23.42 -8.10
C ILE A 330 15.34 -23.56 -8.60
N SER A 331 15.65 -24.66 -9.29
CA SER A 331 16.94 -24.86 -9.96
C SER A 331 17.23 -23.77 -11.02
N THR A 332 16.19 -23.27 -11.71
CA THR A 332 16.35 -22.23 -12.74
C THR A 332 16.66 -20.88 -12.11
N ILE A 333 16.05 -20.53 -10.97
CA ILE A 333 16.38 -19.28 -10.26
C ILE A 333 17.77 -19.37 -9.61
N GLU A 334 18.15 -20.53 -9.06
CA GLU A 334 19.51 -20.74 -8.55
C GLU A 334 20.58 -20.68 -9.65
N SER A 335 20.27 -21.14 -10.88
CA SER A 335 21.18 -21.06 -12.03
C SER A 335 21.49 -19.63 -12.49
N LEU A 336 20.65 -18.66 -12.15
CA LEU A 336 20.80 -17.24 -12.49
C LEU A 336 21.61 -16.46 -11.45
N ARG A 337 22.10 -17.13 -10.39
CA ARG A 337 22.89 -16.52 -9.33
C ARG A 337 24.35 -16.35 -9.76
N TYR A 338 24.86 -15.14 -9.60
CA TYR A 338 26.28 -14.83 -9.74
C TYR A 338 26.91 -14.51 -8.39
N ASP A 339 28.19 -14.87 -8.23
CA ASP A 339 28.99 -14.50 -7.07
C ASP A 339 29.36 -13.00 -7.13
N PHE A 340 29.46 -12.36 -5.96
CA PHE A 340 29.78 -10.94 -5.90
C PHE A 340 31.12 -10.61 -6.55
N SER A 341 32.14 -11.46 -6.34
CA SER A 341 33.48 -11.31 -6.92
C SER A 341 33.45 -11.26 -8.46
N THR A 342 32.59 -12.08 -9.08
CA THR A 342 32.42 -12.12 -10.54
C THR A 342 31.85 -10.80 -11.04
N ILE A 343 30.82 -10.27 -10.38
CA ILE A 343 30.19 -9.00 -10.76
C ILE A 343 31.09 -7.80 -10.45
N GLN A 344 31.82 -7.86 -9.34
CA GLN A 344 32.82 -6.86 -8.98
C GLN A 344 33.92 -6.79 -10.04
N ALA A 345 34.44 -7.93 -10.50
CA ALA A 345 35.42 -7.97 -11.58
C ALA A 345 34.82 -7.43 -12.90
N ALA A 346 33.62 -7.88 -13.26
CA ALA A 346 32.94 -7.47 -14.51
C ALA A 346 32.67 -5.96 -14.59
N THR A 347 32.47 -5.30 -13.45
CA THR A 347 32.19 -3.85 -13.36
C THR A 347 33.43 -3.01 -13.05
N ASN A 348 34.62 -3.62 -13.01
CA ASN A 348 35.86 -2.98 -12.54
C ASN A 348 35.70 -2.35 -11.15
N SER A 349 35.22 -3.14 -10.20
CA SER A 349 34.91 -2.74 -8.82
C SER A 349 33.88 -1.62 -8.72
N PHE A 350 32.85 -1.64 -9.58
CA PHE A 350 31.82 -0.58 -9.65
C PHE A 350 32.44 0.81 -9.86
N SER A 351 33.45 0.90 -10.73
CA SER A 351 34.13 2.16 -11.04
C SER A 351 33.15 3.21 -11.54
N ASP A 352 33.33 4.47 -11.12
CA ASP A 352 32.50 5.59 -11.58
C ASP A 352 32.58 5.81 -13.09
N SER A 353 33.68 5.40 -13.75
CA SER A 353 33.80 5.46 -15.21
C SER A 353 32.83 4.51 -15.93
N ASN A 354 32.35 3.48 -15.24
CA ASN A 354 31.35 2.53 -15.73
C ASN A 354 29.93 2.90 -15.30
N LYS A 355 29.71 4.00 -14.56
CA LYS A 355 28.40 4.37 -14.07
C LYS A 355 27.51 4.87 -15.22
N LEU A 356 26.40 4.17 -15.46
CA LEU A 356 25.41 4.49 -16.48
C LEU A 356 24.36 5.48 -15.98
N GLY A 357 24.06 5.43 -14.67
CA GLY A 357 23.09 6.32 -14.04
C GLY A 357 22.87 6.01 -12.57
N GLU A 358 22.16 6.88 -11.89
CA GLU A 358 21.75 6.73 -10.49
C GLU A 358 20.35 7.31 -10.29
N GLY A 359 19.51 6.59 -9.56
CA GLY A 359 18.16 7.03 -9.20
C GLY A 359 17.77 6.57 -7.80
N GLY A 360 16.48 6.76 -7.45
CA GLY A 360 15.95 6.38 -6.14
C GLY A 360 16.07 4.88 -5.80
N PHE A 361 16.38 4.05 -6.80
CA PHE A 361 16.51 2.60 -6.70
C PHE A 361 17.98 2.13 -6.69
N GLY A 362 18.95 3.04 -6.70
CA GLY A 362 20.38 2.71 -6.68
C GLY A 362 21.13 3.12 -7.95
N SER A 363 22.39 2.70 -8.02
CA SER A 363 23.30 3.03 -9.13
C SER A 363 23.35 1.88 -10.14
N VAL A 364 23.43 2.22 -11.42
CA VAL A 364 23.55 1.25 -12.53
C VAL A 364 24.93 1.39 -13.16
N TYR A 365 25.62 0.27 -13.35
CA TYR A 365 26.97 0.23 -13.91
C TYR A 365 27.01 -0.63 -15.17
N LYS A 366 27.80 -0.23 -16.16
CA LYS A 366 28.20 -1.08 -17.28
C LYS A 366 29.22 -2.10 -16.78
N GLY A 367 29.12 -3.32 -17.28
CA GLY A 367 30.14 -4.33 -17.07
C GLY A 367 30.27 -5.23 -18.30
N ALA A 368 31.28 -6.09 -18.27
CA ALA A 368 31.45 -7.17 -19.23
C ALA A 368 31.90 -8.43 -18.52
N PHE A 369 31.25 -9.56 -18.82
CA PHE A 369 31.73 -10.86 -18.38
C PHE A 369 33.01 -11.26 -19.13
N GLN A 370 33.67 -12.33 -18.69
CA GLN A 370 34.92 -12.83 -19.30
C GLN A 370 34.74 -13.23 -20.77
N ASP A 371 33.54 -13.63 -21.17
CA ASP A 371 33.15 -13.94 -22.55
C ASP A 371 32.87 -12.68 -23.40
N SER A 372 33.22 -11.49 -22.90
CA SER A 372 32.95 -10.16 -23.50
C SER A 372 31.47 -9.80 -23.62
N LYS A 373 30.57 -10.55 -22.98
CA LYS A 373 29.15 -10.21 -22.96
C LYS A 373 28.92 -8.97 -22.09
N GLU A 374 28.48 -7.88 -22.72
CA GLU A 374 28.15 -6.64 -22.04
C GLU A 374 26.88 -6.79 -21.18
N ILE A 375 26.92 -6.20 -19.98
CA ILE A 375 25.85 -6.23 -18.99
C ILE A 375 25.62 -4.86 -18.36
N ALA A 376 24.41 -4.67 -17.85
CA ALA A 376 24.07 -3.56 -16.96
C ALA A 376 23.79 -4.10 -15.56
N VAL A 377 24.50 -3.60 -14.55
CA VAL A 377 24.42 -4.05 -13.16
C VAL A 377 23.76 -2.96 -12.32
N LYS A 378 22.52 -3.19 -11.92
CA LYS A 378 21.78 -2.32 -10.98
C LYS A 378 22.12 -2.76 -9.56
N ARG A 379 22.86 -1.90 -8.84
CA ARG A 379 23.27 -2.08 -7.45
C ARG A 379 22.32 -1.31 -6.53
N LEU A 380 21.47 -2.06 -5.82
CA LEU A 380 20.46 -1.47 -4.94
C LEU A 380 21.10 -0.93 -3.66
N SER A 381 20.54 0.16 -3.12
CA SER A 381 21.12 0.87 -1.97
C SER A 381 21.19 -0.01 -0.70
N ARG A 382 22.34 0.03 -0.02
CA ARG A 382 22.60 -0.71 1.22
C ARG A 382 21.77 -0.10 2.37
N GLY A 383 20.87 -0.89 2.97
CA GLY A 383 20.18 -0.52 4.22
C GLY A 383 18.75 0.00 4.10
N SER A 384 18.16 0.05 2.90
CA SER A 384 16.74 0.39 2.76
C SER A 384 15.85 -0.87 2.74
N ASN A 385 14.84 -0.93 3.61
CA ASN A 385 13.79 -1.97 3.55
C ASN A 385 13.04 -1.97 2.20
N GLN A 386 13.11 -0.85 1.46
CA GLN A 386 12.54 -0.69 0.13
C GLN A 386 13.34 -1.45 -0.92
N GLY A 387 14.67 -1.27 -0.98
CA GLY A 387 15.54 -1.91 -1.95
C GLY A 387 15.53 -3.44 -1.85
N GLN A 388 15.39 -4.00 -0.64
CA GLN A 388 15.22 -5.45 -0.48
C GLN A 388 13.91 -5.98 -1.05
N LYS A 389 12.80 -5.24 -0.89
CA LYS A 389 11.49 -5.64 -1.44
C LYS A 389 11.50 -5.56 -2.97
N GLU A 390 12.10 -4.51 -3.53
CA GLU A 390 12.26 -4.35 -4.98
C GLU A 390 13.14 -5.43 -5.57
N PHE A 391 14.27 -5.76 -4.92
CA PHE A 391 15.11 -6.89 -5.32
C PHE A 391 14.33 -8.19 -5.43
N ILE A 392 13.58 -8.54 -4.38
CA ILE A 392 12.79 -9.77 -4.34
C ILE A 392 11.72 -9.75 -5.45
N ASN A 393 11.04 -8.61 -5.65
CA ASN A 393 10.06 -8.46 -6.73
C ASN A 393 10.71 -8.65 -8.11
N GLU A 394 11.80 -7.95 -8.42
CA GLU A 394 12.44 -8.04 -9.74
C GLU A 394 12.97 -9.46 -10.00
N VAL A 395 13.58 -10.12 -9.02
CA VAL A 395 14.05 -11.51 -9.18
C VAL A 395 12.89 -12.48 -9.41
N ILE A 396 11.80 -12.38 -8.64
CA ILE A 396 10.66 -13.31 -8.76
C ILE A 396 9.87 -13.09 -10.05
N LEU A 397 9.72 -11.84 -10.48
CA LEU A 397 8.92 -11.47 -11.64
C LEU A 397 9.71 -11.58 -12.94
N VAL A 398 10.84 -10.87 -13.04
CA VAL A 398 11.55 -10.67 -14.30
C VAL A 398 12.31 -11.92 -14.74
N ALA A 399 12.71 -12.80 -13.81
CA ALA A 399 13.32 -14.08 -14.16
C ALA A 399 12.41 -14.99 -15.01
N LYS A 400 11.09 -14.73 -15.02
CA LYS A 400 10.10 -15.50 -15.78
C LYS A 400 9.59 -14.78 -17.03
N LEU A 401 9.98 -13.52 -17.22
CA LEU A 401 9.52 -12.73 -18.35
C LEU A 401 10.50 -12.86 -19.50
N GLN A 402 10.00 -13.34 -20.63
CA GLN A 402 10.77 -13.41 -21.85
C GLN A 402 9.93 -12.87 -23.00
N HIS A 403 10.21 -11.62 -23.37
CA HIS A 403 9.53 -10.96 -24.47
C HIS A 403 10.48 -9.96 -25.14
N ARG A 404 10.37 -9.80 -26.45
CA ARG A 404 11.27 -8.94 -27.26
C ARG A 404 11.24 -7.47 -26.85
N ASN A 405 10.14 -7.02 -26.22
CA ASN A 405 9.94 -5.65 -25.76
C ASN A 405 10.05 -5.47 -24.24
N LEU A 406 10.63 -6.43 -23.52
CA LEU A 406 10.97 -6.29 -22.10
C LEU A 406 12.48 -6.50 -21.94
N VAL A 407 13.11 -5.79 -21.00
CA VAL A 407 14.54 -5.98 -20.71
C VAL A 407 14.74 -7.33 -20.02
N LYS A 408 15.66 -8.13 -20.55
CA LYS A 408 15.97 -9.46 -20.02
C LYS A 408 16.86 -9.36 -18.77
N LEU A 409 16.38 -9.93 -17.67
CA LEU A 409 17.24 -10.23 -16.52
C LEU A 409 18.18 -11.38 -16.90
N VAL A 410 19.49 -11.12 -16.85
CA VAL A 410 20.55 -12.11 -17.09
C VAL A 410 20.85 -12.88 -15.81
N GLY A 411 20.76 -12.23 -14.65
CA GLY A 411 20.94 -12.88 -13.37
C GLY A 411 20.87 -11.93 -12.18
N PHE A 412 21.20 -12.42 -11.00
CA PHE A 412 21.24 -11.63 -9.78
C PHE A 412 22.40 -12.04 -8.87
N CYS A 413 22.81 -11.15 -7.97
CA CYS A 413 23.74 -11.46 -6.89
C CYS A 413 23.09 -11.09 -5.55
N PHE A 414 23.15 -12.06 -4.63
CA PHE A 414 22.71 -11.94 -3.24
C PHE A 414 23.81 -12.48 -2.33
N GLU A 415 24.56 -11.57 -1.72
CA GLU A 415 25.67 -11.91 -0.82
C GLU A 415 25.82 -10.84 0.25
N GLY A 416 25.74 -11.22 1.54
CA GLY A 416 25.74 -10.27 2.66
C GLY A 416 24.68 -9.17 2.50
N SER A 417 25.12 -7.92 2.43
CA SER A 417 24.28 -6.73 2.20
C SER A 417 24.13 -6.33 0.71
N GLU A 418 24.80 -7.04 -0.20
CA GLU A 418 24.76 -6.75 -1.63
C GLU A 418 23.50 -7.33 -2.28
N ARG A 419 22.85 -6.49 -3.07
CA ARG A 419 21.66 -6.82 -3.87
C ARG A 419 21.89 -6.26 -5.27
N LEU A 420 22.32 -7.12 -6.18
CA LEU A 420 22.65 -6.73 -7.56
C LEU A 420 21.72 -7.44 -8.53
N LEU A 421 21.19 -6.69 -9.49
CA LEU A 421 20.43 -7.21 -10.61
C LEU A 421 21.25 -7.02 -11.88
N ILE A 422 21.43 -8.09 -12.65
CA ILE A 422 22.23 -8.09 -13.87
C ILE A 422 21.28 -8.20 -15.06
N TYR A 423 21.31 -7.19 -15.91
CA TYR A 423 20.50 -7.07 -17.12
C TYR A 423 21.38 -7.15 -18.37
N GLU A 424 20.75 -7.46 -19.51
CA GLU A 424 21.38 -7.19 -20.81
C GLU A 424 21.68 -5.69 -20.97
N PHE A 425 22.84 -5.35 -21.54
CA PHE A 425 23.21 -3.96 -21.76
C PHE A 425 22.41 -3.35 -22.92
N MET A 426 21.88 -2.14 -22.71
CA MET A 426 21.13 -1.36 -23.70
C MET A 426 22.01 -0.20 -24.20
N PRO A 427 22.59 -0.29 -25.41
CA PRO A 427 23.59 0.67 -25.89
C PRO A 427 23.01 2.06 -26.20
N ASN A 428 21.72 2.13 -26.54
CA ASN A 428 21.03 3.37 -26.86
C ASN A 428 20.23 3.92 -25.67
N ALA A 429 20.65 3.65 -24.43
CA ALA A 429 20.09 4.25 -23.21
C ALA A 429 18.54 4.19 -23.15
N SER A 430 17.91 5.18 -22.52
CA SER A 430 16.47 5.31 -22.34
C SER A 430 15.82 6.26 -23.36
N LEU A 431 14.53 6.11 -23.59
CA LEU A 431 13.78 6.88 -24.59
C LEU A 431 13.78 8.39 -24.28
N ASP A 432 13.69 8.76 -23.00
CA ASP A 432 13.70 10.15 -22.53
C ASP A 432 15.00 10.90 -22.89
N TYR A 433 16.13 10.18 -22.98
CA TYR A 433 17.42 10.71 -23.44
C TYR A 433 17.34 11.23 -24.89
N PHE A 434 16.47 10.65 -25.71
CA PHE A 434 16.26 11.07 -27.10
C PHE A 434 15.12 12.08 -27.21
N ILE A 435 13.92 11.74 -26.76
CA ILE A 435 12.72 12.51 -27.12
C ILE A 435 12.68 13.92 -26.51
N PHE A 436 13.40 14.19 -25.42
CA PHE A 436 13.41 15.49 -24.75
C PHE A 436 14.66 16.33 -25.04
N ASP A 437 15.67 15.75 -25.70
CA ASP A 437 16.87 16.47 -26.11
C ASP A 437 16.67 17.03 -27.52
N MET A 438 16.90 18.33 -27.67
CA MET A 438 16.63 19.03 -28.92
C MET A 438 17.39 18.48 -30.13
N MET A 439 18.60 17.97 -29.91
CA MET A 439 19.45 17.40 -30.95
C MET A 439 19.15 15.92 -31.14
N LYS A 440 19.02 15.15 -30.04
CA LYS A 440 18.87 13.70 -30.13
C LYS A 440 17.50 13.24 -30.59
N ARG A 441 16.45 14.04 -30.38
CA ARG A 441 15.10 13.73 -30.89
C ARG A 441 15.04 13.61 -32.42
N SER A 442 16.03 14.16 -33.15
CA SER A 442 16.17 14.01 -34.60
C SER A 442 16.55 12.59 -35.04
N TYR A 443 17.15 11.78 -34.15
CA TYR A 443 17.40 10.36 -34.41
C TYR A 443 16.13 9.50 -34.36
N LEU A 444 15.01 10.07 -33.90
CA LEU A 444 13.72 9.40 -33.80
C LEU A 444 12.74 10.03 -34.79
N ASP A 445 12.84 9.60 -36.05
CA ASP A 445 11.84 9.88 -37.08
C ASP A 445 10.49 9.22 -36.74
N TRP A 446 9.48 9.48 -37.58
CA TRP A 446 8.15 8.95 -37.35
C TRP A 446 8.10 7.42 -37.28
N GLU A 447 8.78 6.74 -38.21
CA GLU A 447 8.79 5.28 -38.28
C GLU A 447 9.35 4.67 -36.99
N ARG A 448 10.46 5.20 -36.49
CA ARG A 448 11.06 4.76 -35.22
C ARG A 448 10.14 5.06 -34.04
N ARG A 449 9.54 6.24 -33.96
CA ARG A 449 8.60 6.59 -32.88
C ARG A 449 7.37 5.69 -32.90
N TYR A 450 6.80 5.40 -34.06
CA TYR A 450 5.68 4.50 -34.21
C TYR A 450 6.04 3.06 -33.84
N LYS A 451 7.24 2.58 -34.24
CA LYS A 451 7.79 1.28 -33.83
C LYS A 451 7.97 1.19 -32.31
N ILE A 452 8.41 2.29 -31.68
CA ILE A 452 8.54 2.40 -30.23
C ILE A 452 7.16 2.31 -29.56
N ILE A 453 6.18 3.11 -29.98
CA ILE A 453 4.80 3.07 -29.46
C ILE A 453 4.24 1.64 -29.56
N SER A 454 4.36 1.02 -30.73
CA SER A 454 3.86 -0.33 -30.99
C SER A 454 4.60 -1.41 -30.21
N GLY A 455 5.90 -1.26 -29.99
CA GLY A 455 6.70 -2.17 -29.19
C GLY A 455 6.36 -2.09 -27.70
N VAL A 456 6.21 -0.88 -27.16
CA VAL A 456 5.75 -0.68 -25.77
C VAL A 456 4.35 -1.25 -25.57
N ALA A 457 3.42 -0.99 -26.50
CA ALA A 457 2.06 -1.52 -26.43
C ALA A 457 2.03 -3.06 -26.35
N ARG A 458 2.83 -3.73 -27.19
CA ARG A 458 2.99 -5.20 -27.16
C ARG A 458 3.65 -5.70 -25.87
N GLY A 459 4.64 -4.97 -25.34
CA GLY A 459 5.26 -5.32 -24.07
C GLY A 459 4.29 -5.25 -22.89
N ILE A 460 3.45 -4.22 -22.80
CA ILE A 460 2.43 -4.13 -21.74
C ILE A 460 1.31 -5.15 -21.96
N LEU A 461 0.86 -5.38 -23.20
CA LEU A 461 -0.09 -6.45 -23.52
C LEU A 461 0.40 -7.81 -23.00
N TYR A 462 1.68 -8.11 -23.24
CA TYR A 462 2.28 -9.34 -22.72
C TYR A 462 2.22 -9.40 -21.18
N LEU A 463 2.51 -8.31 -20.47
CA LEU A 463 2.40 -8.30 -19.00
C LEU A 463 0.95 -8.50 -18.52
N HIS A 464 -0.04 -7.97 -19.23
CA HIS A 464 -1.44 -7.98 -18.81
C HIS A 464 -2.18 -9.29 -19.16
N GLU A 465 -1.88 -9.87 -20.32
CA GLU A 465 -2.69 -10.95 -20.93
C GLU A 465 -1.87 -12.15 -21.39
N ASP A 466 -0.73 -11.97 -22.09
CA ASP A 466 -0.03 -13.09 -22.74
C ASP A 466 1.02 -13.80 -21.86
N SER A 467 1.40 -13.19 -20.75
CA SER A 467 2.32 -13.80 -19.79
C SER A 467 1.57 -14.75 -18.86
N ARG A 468 2.29 -15.74 -18.34
CA ARG A 468 1.73 -16.77 -17.44
C ARG A 468 1.12 -16.18 -16.16
N LEU A 469 1.56 -15.00 -15.75
CA LEU A 469 1.08 -14.29 -14.58
C LEU A 469 0.66 -12.88 -15.01
N ARG A 470 -0.53 -12.43 -14.63
CA ARG A 470 -0.93 -11.04 -14.87
C ARG A 470 -0.09 -10.10 -14.02
N ILE A 471 0.63 -9.18 -14.65
CA ILE A 471 1.56 -8.25 -14.01
C ILE A 471 1.16 -6.82 -14.34
N ILE A 472 1.07 -5.96 -13.32
CA ILE A 472 0.88 -4.52 -13.47
C ILE A 472 2.21 -3.83 -13.17
N HIS A 473 2.69 -3.03 -14.12
CA HIS A 473 4.01 -2.38 -14.06
C HIS A 473 4.04 -1.23 -13.04
N ARG A 474 3.03 -0.35 -13.05
CA ARG A 474 2.83 0.81 -12.17
C ARG A 474 3.85 1.96 -12.26
N ASP A 475 4.96 1.79 -12.96
CA ASP A 475 5.93 2.86 -13.25
C ASP A 475 6.30 2.96 -14.73
N LEU A 476 5.34 2.83 -15.64
CA LEU A 476 5.60 3.00 -17.07
C LEU A 476 5.81 4.48 -17.40
N LYS A 477 6.99 4.82 -17.94
CA LYS A 477 7.41 6.19 -18.30
C LYS A 477 8.54 6.15 -19.32
N ALA A 478 8.86 7.30 -19.93
CA ALA A 478 9.89 7.37 -20.97
C ALA A 478 11.29 6.91 -20.49
N SER A 479 11.68 7.22 -19.25
CA SER A 479 12.97 6.78 -18.70
C SER A 479 13.04 5.28 -18.38
N ASN A 480 11.90 4.59 -18.33
CA ASN A 480 11.82 3.14 -18.14
C ASN A 480 11.64 2.36 -19.46
N VAL A 481 11.71 3.05 -20.61
CA VAL A 481 11.76 2.40 -21.94
C VAL A 481 13.18 2.54 -22.47
N LEU A 482 13.94 1.44 -22.45
CA LEU A 482 15.29 1.38 -22.99
C LEU A 482 15.29 1.03 -24.47
N LEU A 483 16.36 1.39 -25.18
CA LEU A 483 16.53 1.15 -26.60
C LEU A 483 17.72 0.21 -26.87
N ASP A 484 17.46 -0.87 -27.62
CA ASP A 484 18.51 -1.78 -28.08
C ASP A 484 19.33 -1.17 -29.24
N ALA A 485 20.32 -1.91 -29.75
CA ALA A 485 21.20 -1.47 -30.83
C ALA A 485 20.44 -1.04 -32.10
N ASP A 486 19.28 -1.63 -32.35
CA ASP A 486 18.43 -1.37 -33.52
C ASP A 486 17.31 -0.37 -33.22
N MET A 487 17.39 0.36 -32.10
CA MET A 487 16.40 1.32 -31.62
C MET A 487 15.02 0.70 -31.32
N ASN A 488 14.94 -0.59 -31.02
CA ASN A 488 13.69 -1.21 -30.56
C ASN A 488 13.48 -0.95 -29.06
N PRO A 489 12.23 -0.74 -28.62
CA PRO A 489 11.93 -0.48 -27.22
C PRO A 489 11.95 -1.77 -26.39
N LYS A 490 12.51 -1.66 -25.18
CA LYS A 490 12.43 -2.65 -24.11
C LYS A 490 12.03 -2.00 -22.80
N ILE A 491 10.94 -2.44 -22.19
CA ILE A 491 10.45 -1.93 -20.91
C ILE A 491 11.33 -2.50 -19.78
N ALA A 492 11.77 -1.61 -18.89
CA ALA A 492 12.63 -1.88 -17.76
C ALA A 492 11.98 -1.45 -16.43
N ASP A 493 12.65 -1.79 -15.32
CA ASP A 493 12.35 -1.35 -13.96
C ASP A 493 11.04 -1.86 -13.35
N PHE A 494 11.04 -3.15 -13.00
CA PHE A 494 9.90 -3.87 -12.40
C PHE A 494 9.89 -3.84 -10.86
N GLY A 495 10.71 -2.99 -10.22
CA GLY A 495 10.88 -2.95 -8.75
C GLY A 495 9.58 -2.80 -7.97
N ILE A 496 8.62 -2.07 -8.55
CA ILE A 496 7.31 -1.84 -7.97
C ILE A 496 6.18 -2.59 -8.69
N ALA A 497 6.47 -3.52 -9.60
CA ALA A 497 5.43 -4.29 -10.27
C ALA A 497 4.66 -5.20 -9.29
N ARG A 498 3.42 -5.56 -9.65
CA ARG A 498 2.53 -6.41 -8.83
C ARG A 498 1.93 -7.54 -9.63
N LEU A 499 1.88 -8.73 -9.00
CA LEU A 499 1.16 -9.89 -9.49
C LEU A 499 -0.31 -9.76 -9.16
N PHE A 500 -1.15 -10.04 -10.15
CA PHE A 500 -2.57 -10.24 -9.99
C PHE A 500 -2.87 -11.72 -10.22
N ASP A 501 -3.72 -12.31 -9.38
CA ASP A 501 -4.33 -13.59 -9.76
C ASP A 501 -5.26 -13.34 -10.97
N LEU A 502 -5.40 -14.32 -11.87
CA LEU A 502 -6.11 -14.14 -13.15
C LEU A 502 -7.56 -13.64 -13.00
N ASN A 503 -8.18 -13.90 -11.85
CA ASN A 503 -9.54 -13.52 -11.51
C ASN A 503 -9.65 -12.12 -10.86
N GLU A 504 -8.53 -11.51 -10.46
CA GLU A 504 -8.51 -10.16 -9.90
C GLU A 504 -8.49 -9.13 -11.03
N THR A 505 -9.41 -8.16 -10.95
CA THR A 505 -9.55 -7.07 -11.92
C THR A 505 -9.00 -5.74 -11.38
N GLN A 506 -8.93 -5.59 -10.06
CA GLN A 506 -8.49 -4.38 -9.37
C GLN A 506 -7.93 -4.73 -7.97
N ALA A 507 -6.93 -3.98 -7.52
CA ALA A 507 -6.37 -4.07 -6.17
C ALA A 507 -6.20 -2.68 -5.53
N MET A 508 -5.99 -2.65 -4.21
CA MET A 508 -5.78 -1.44 -3.42
C MET A 508 -4.45 -1.51 -2.66
N THR A 509 -3.79 -0.36 -2.50
CA THR A 509 -2.57 -0.24 -1.70
C THR A 509 -2.57 1.03 -0.87
N ASN A 510 -2.15 0.92 0.40
CA ASN A 510 -1.95 2.08 1.28
C ASN A 510 -0.63 2.80 0.96
N LYS A 511 0.26 2.17 0.19
CA LYS A 511 1.53 2.73 -0.25
C LYS A 511 1.46 3.08 -1.74
N ILE A 512 1.33 4.37 -2.05
CA ILE A 512 1.35 4.90 -3.41
C ILE A 512 2.81 5.06 -3.84
N VAL A 513 3.18 4.40 -4.93
CA VAL A 513 4.52 4.40 -5.51
C VAL A 513 4.43 4.49 -7.02
N GLY A 514 5.33 5.23 -7.65
CA GLY A 514 5.32 5.48 -9.10
C GLY A 514 5.69 6.93 -9.39
N THR A 515 5.76 7.28 -10.66
CA THR A 515 6.19 8.61 -11.09
C THR A 515 4.99 9.53 -11.29
N TYR A 516 5.00 10.69 -10.61
CA TYR A 516 3.97 11.72 -10.77
C TYR A 516 3.84 12.11 -12.26
N GLY A 517 2.64 12.48 -12.72
CA GLY A 517 2.36 12.74 -14.14
C GLY A 517 2.13 11.51 -15.02
N TYR A 518 2.56 10.32 -14.61
CA TYR A 518 2.22 9.06 -15.30
C TYR A 518 1.21 8.21 -14.53
N MET A 519 1.04 8.49 -13.23
CA MET A 519 0.09 7.77 -12.38
C MET A 519 -1.34 8.10 -12.75
N ALA A 520 -2.15 7.05 -12.92
CA ALA A 520 -3.59 7.21 -13.09
C ALA A 520 -4.21 7.89 -11.84
N PRO A 521 -5.25 8.73 -12.01
CA PRO A 521 -5.84 9.49 -10.91
C PRO A 521 -6.37 8.61 -9.80
N GLU A 522 -7.06 7.52 -10.12
CA GLU A 522 -7.62 6.60 -9.12
C GLU A 522 -6.51 5.91 -8.30
N TYR A 523 -5.33 5.74 -8.90
CA TYR A 523 -4.16 5.20 -8.21
C TYR A 523 -3.49 6.27 -7.34
N ALA A 524 -3.29 7.47 -7.87
CA ALA A 524 -2.67 8.59 -7.16
C ALA A 524 -3.53 9.11 -6.00
N MET A 525 -4.86 9.04 -6.13
CA MET A 525 -5.81 9.57 -5.14
C MET A 525 -6.25 8.52 -4.12
N TYR A 526 -6.51 7.28 -4.57
CA TYR A 526 -7.14 6.24 -3.74
C TYR A 526 -6.29 4.98 -3.56
N GLY A 527 -5.09 4.93 -4.16
CA GLY A 527 -4.25 3.73 -4.15
C GLY A 527 -4.87 2.55 -4.91
N GLN A 528 -5.89 2.79 -5.75
CA GLN A 528 -6.55 1.78 -6.56
C GLN A 528 -5.76 1.56 -7.85
N PHE A 529 -5.33 0.34 -8.14
CA PHE A 529 -4.61 0.05 -9.37
C PHE A 529 -5.14 -1.21 -10.06
N SER A 530 -5.03 -1.20 -11.38
CA SER A 530 -5.43 -2.30 -12.27
C SER A 530 -4.58 -2.25 -13.55
N VAL A 531 -4.82 -3.17 -14.48
CA VAL A 531 -4.26 -3.10 -15.84
C VAL A 531 -4.56 -1.75 -16.51
N LYS A 532 -5.69 -1.10 -16.18
CA LYS A 532 -6.06 0.22 -16.72
C LYS A 532 -5.23 1.38 -16.17
N SER A 533 -4.51 1.16 -15.08
CA SER A 533 -3.57 2.15 -14.55
C SER A 533 -2.32 2.23 -15.43
N ASP A 534 -1.81 1.09 -15.92
CA ASP A 534 -0.72 1.07 -16.91
C ASP A 534 -1.18 1.61 -18.27
N VAL A 535 -2.44 1.38 -18.66
CA VAL A 535 -3.02 1.98 -19.89
C VAL A 535 -2.97 3.50 -19.82
N PHE A 536 -3.31 4.09 -18.66
CA PHE A 536 -3.20 5.54 -18.47
C PHE A 536 -1.76 6.02 -18.66
N SER A 537 -0.79 5.38 -18.00
CA SER A 537 0.63 5.71 -18.13
C SER A 537 1.13 5.57 -19.58
N PHE A 538 0.65 4.55 -20.31
CA PHE A 538 0.93 4.37 -21.74
C PHE A 538 0.38 5.54 -22.57
N GLY A 539 -0.84 5.99 -22.29
CA GLY A 539 -1.44 7.15 -22.96
C GLY A 539 -0.60 8.42 -22.80
N VAL A 540 -0.13 8.71 -21.58
CA VAL A 540 0.79 9.83 -21.32
C VAL A 540 2.08 9.67 -22.13
N LEU A 541 2.69 8.48 -22.11
CA LEU A 541 3.91 8.19 -22.85
C LEU A 541 3.75 8.39 -24.37
N VAL A 542 2.61 8.00 -24.95
CA VAL A 542 2.31 8.23 -26.37
C VAL A 542 2.30 9.72 -26.71
N LEU A 543 1.69 10.54 -25.85
CA LEU A 543 1.65 11.99 -26.05
C LEU A 543 3.05 12.62 -25.96
N GLU A 544 3.90 12.15 -25.04
CA GLU A 544 5.29 12.61 -24.93
C GLU A 544 6.11 12.23 -26.17
N ILE A 545 5.95 11.00 -26.68
CA ILE A 545 6.63 10.54 -27.90
C ILE A 545 6.24 11.42 -29.09
N LEU A 546 4.95 11.71 -29.27
CA LEU A 546 4.46 12.49 -30.40
C LEU A 546 4.83 13.98 -30.32
N SER A 547 4.87 14.55 -29.11
CA SER A 547 5.16 15.96 -28.91
C SER A 547 6.65 16.28 -28.76
N GLY A 548 7.47 15.31 -28.38
CA GLY A 548 8.87 15.53 -28.00
C GLY A 548 9.00 16.42 -26.75
N LYS A 549 7.96 16.49 -25.90
CA LYS A 549 7.90 17.35 -24.72
C LYS A 549 7.57 16.53 -23.48
N LYS A 550 8.22 16.87 -22.37
CA LYS A 550 7.94 16.27 -21.06
C LYS A 550 6.53 16.66 -20.61
N ASN A 551 5.80 15.72 -20.01
CA ASN A 551 4.48 16.01 -19.45
C ASN A 551 4.55 17.01 -18.28
N HIS A 552 5.60 16.94 -17.44
CA HIS A 552 5.85 17.93 -16.39
C HIS A 552 6.49 19.20 -16.95
N ASN A 553 5.97 20.36 -16.52
CA ASN A 553 6.44 21.69 -16.92
C ASN A 553 6.23 22.01 -18.42
N PHE A 554 5.21 21.44 -19.07
CA PHE A 554 4.85 21.85 -20.41
C PHE A 554 4.39 23.33 -20.41
N ARG A 555 5.10 24.17 -21.17
CA ARG A 555 4.82 25.59 -21.30
C ARG A 555 4.24 25.86 -22.68
N ASN A 556 3.06 26.47 -22.71
CA ASN A 556 2.46 27.01 -23.93
C ASN A 556 2.22 28.50 -23.75
N GLY A 557 2.99 29.34 -24.46
CA GLY A 557 2.75 30.78 -24.51
C GLY A 557 2.77 31.53 -23.17
N GLY A 558 3.37 30.96 -22.10
CA GLY A 558 3.45 31.57 -20.77
C GLY A 558 2.78 30.76 -19.66
N ASN A 559 1.81 29.89 -19.99
CA ASN A 559 1.05 29.11 -19.02
C ASN A 559 1.58 27.68 -18.88
N VAL A 560 1.60 27.17 -17.65
CA VAL A 560 1.94 25.78 -17.34
C VAL A 560 0.66 24.95 -17.50
N GLU A 561 0.63 24.10 -18.53
CA GLU A 561 -0.50 23.21 -18.82
C GLU A 561 0.01 21.77 -18.88
N GLU A 562 -0.78 20.77 -18.48
CA GLU A 562 -0.40 19.37 -18.66
C GLU A 562 -0.52 18.94 -20.13
N LEU A 563 0.36 18.05 -20.59
CA LEU A 563 0.41 17.66 -22.00
C LEU A 563 -0.89 17.00 -22.49
N ALA A 564 -1.55 16.23 -21.62
CA ALA A 564 -2.86 15.64 -21.92
C ALA A 564 -3.95 16.71 -22.11
N SER A 565 -3.92 17.78 -21.32
CA SER A 565 -4.84 18.92 -21.43
C SER A 565 -4.64 19.68 -22.74
N PHE A 566 -3.38 19.95 -23.07
CA PHE A 566 -3.02 20.59 -24.33
C PHE A 566 -3.47 19.75 -25.52
N ALA A 567 -3.23 18.43 -25.48
CA ALA A 567 -3.67 17.51 -26.52
C ALA A 567 -5.21 17.47 -26.64
N TRP A 568 -5.92 17.46 -25.52
CA TRP A 568 -7.39 17.49 -25.49
C TRP A 568 -7.97 18.79 -26.06
N LYS A 569 -7.40 19.94 -25.73
CA LYS A 569 -7.81 21.24 -26.28
C LYS A 569 -7.69 21.26 -27.80
N ASN A 570 -6.52 20.87 -28.31
CA ASN A 570 -6.28 20.78 -29.75
C ASN A 570 -7.15 19.69 -30.43
N TRP A 571 -7.52 18.63 -29.72
CA TRP A 571 -8.46 17.63 -30.22
C TRP A 571 -9.86 18.23 -30.42
N ARG A 572 -10.38 18.95 -29.43
CA ARG A 572 -11.71 19.60 -29.52
C ARG A 572 -11.77 20.69 -30.59
N GLU A 573 -10.68 21.42 -30.76
CA GLU A 573 -10.57 22.53 -31.72
C GLU A 573 -10.23 22.06 -33.15
N GLY A 574 -9.96 20.76 -33.36
CA GLY A 574 -9.57 20.21 -34.66
C GLY A 574 -8.15 20.57 -35.09
N THR A 575 -7.29 20.96 -34.14
CA THR A 575 -5.93 21.49 -34.36
C THR A 575 -4.83 20.54 -33.85
N LEU A 576 -5.07 19.22 -33.83
CA LEU A 576 -4.15 18.19 -33.32
C LEU A 576 -2.73 18.22 -33.92
N SER A 577 -2.57 18.78 -35.12
CA SER A 577 -1.26 19.03 -35.73
C SER A 577 -0.34 19.88 -34.84
N ASN A 578 -0.87 20.69 -33.92
CA ASN A 578 -0.09 21.51 -32.99
C ASN A 578 0.59 20.69 -31.88
N VAL A 579 0.09 19.49 -31.61
CA VAL A 579 0.66 18.56 -30.61
C VAL A 579 1.92 17.89 -31.15
N ILE A 580 2.01 17.74 -32.47
CA ILE A 580 3.07 16.98 -33.14
C ILE A 580 4.38 17.77 -33.12
N ASP A 581 5.45 17.09 -32.70
CA ASP A 581 6.83 17.59 -32.75
C ASP A 581 7.15 18.16 -34.14
N PRO A 582 7.58 19.43 -34.26
CA PRO A 582 7.92 20.03 -35.54
C PRO A 582 8.91 19.22 -36.38
N ILE A 583 9.81 18.46 -35.76
CA ILE A 583 10.76 17.60 -36.48
C ILE A 583 10.04 16.48 -37.25
N LEU A 584 8.93 15.98 -36.73
CA LEU A 584 8.13 14.94 -37.39
C LEU A 584 7.33 15.50 -38.57
N LYS A 585 6.93 16.78 -38.53
CA LYS A 585 6.17 17.43 -39.61
C LYS A 585 6.94 17.51 -40.92
N ASN A 586 8.27 17.54 -40.84
CA ASN A 586 9.16 17.61 -41.98
C ASN A 586 9.62 16.22 -42.48
N SER A 587 9.18 15.14 -41.81
CA SER A 587 9.49 13.76 -42.18
C SER A 587 8.45 13.19 -43.15
N SER A 588 8.79 12.11 -43.86
CA SER A 588 7.89 11.41 -44.80
C SER A 588 6.70 10.68 -44.13
N GLY A 589 6.50 10.86 -42.83
CA GLY A 589 5.45 10.19 -42.05
C GLY A 589 4.05 10.72 -42.34
N SER A 590 3.06 9.84 -42.25
CA SER A 590 1.66 10.23 -42.45
C SER A 590 1.14 10.99 -41.23
N ILE A 591 0.81 12.26 -41.42
CA ILE A 591 0.17 13.12 -40.41
C ILE A 591 -1.10 12.48 -39.84
N HIS A 592 -1.82 11.71 -40.65
CA HIS A 592 -3.03 11.00 -40.23
C HIS A 592 -2.74 9.88 -39.23
N GLU A 593 -1.62 9.17 -39.38
CA GLU A 593 -1.19 8.14 -38.42
C GLU A 593 -0.80 8.79 -37.09
N MET A 594 -0.09 9.92 -37.13
CA MET A 594 0.28 10.69 -35.93
C MET A 594 -0.96 11.17 -35.17
N ILE A 595 -1.93 11.76 -35.89
CA ILE A 595 -3.21 12.19 -35.33
C ILE A 595 -3.96 11.00 -34.73
N ARG A 596 -3.97 9.84 -35.40
CA ARG A 596 -4.58 8.61 -34.89
C ARG A 596 -3.90 8.17 -33.59
N CYS A 597 -2.57 8.20 -33.51
CA CYS A 597 -1.84 7.87 -32.28
C CYS A 597 -2.14 8.85 -31.14
N ILE A 598 -2.26 10.16 -31.40
CA ILE A 598 -2.68 11.14 -30.38
C ILE A 598 -4.09 10.80 -29.89
N HIS A 599 -5.00 10.47 -30.79
CA HIS A 599 -6.37 10.07 -30.46
C HIS A 599 -6.41 8.82 -29.57
N ILE A 600 -5.61 7.79 -29.90
CA ILE A 600 -5.47 6.59 -29.06
C ILE A 600 -4.88 6.96 -27.68
N GLY A 601 -3.87 7.84 -27.65
CA GLY A 601 -3.33 8.38 -26.41
C GLY A 601 -4.40 9.04 -25.53
N LEU A 602 -5.28 9.85 -26.12
CA LEU A 602 -6.42 10.47 -25.43
C LEU A 602 -7.43 9.44 -24.90
N LEU A 603 -7.73 8.38 -25.66
CA LEU A 603 -8.57 7.27 -25.17
C LEU A 603 -7.93 6.52 -23.99
N CYS A 604 -6.60 6.48 -23.91
CA CYS A 604 -5.89 5.84 -22.80
C CYS A 604 -5.89 6.69 -21.51
N VAL A 605 -5.90 8.02 -21.61
CA VAL A 605 -5.84 8.95 -20.45
C VAL A 605 -7.20 9.42 -19.93
N GLN A 606 -8.26 8.66 -20.22
CA GLN A 606 -9.62 8.98 -19.77
C GLN A 606 -9.73 8.97 -18.24
N GLU A 607 -10.55 9.86 -17.69
CA GLU A 607 -10.76 9.94 -16.24
C GLU A 607 -11.40 8.67 -15.68
N LYS A 608 -12.50 8.22 -16.31
CA LYS A 608 -13.17 6.98 -15.93
C LYS A 608 -12.36 5.77 -16.39
N VAL A 609 -12.07 4.88 -15.45
CA VAL A 609 -11.32 3.63 -15.66
C VAL A 609 -12.00 2.71 -16.70
N THR A 610 -13.33 2.73 -16.75
CA THR A 610 -14.14 1.94 -17.70
C THR A 610 -13.97 2.39 -19.14
N ASP A 611 -13.71 3.68 -19.34
CA ASP A 611 -13.68 4.30 -20.67
C ASP A 611 -12.30 4.13 -21.34
N ARG A 612 -11.28 3.79 -20.54
CA ARG A 612 -9.96 3.42 -21.05
C ARG A 612 -10.02 2.08 -21.78
N PRO A 613 -9.40 1.92 -22.95
CA PRO A 613 -9.33 0.63 -23.63
C PRO A 613 -8.45 -0.38 -22.85
N THR A 614 -8.50 -1.66 -23.22
CA THR A 614 -7.48 -2.64 -22.83
C THR A 614 -6.27 -2.52 -23.76
N MET A 615 -5.11 -3.03 -23.33
CA MET A 615 -3.92 -3.02 -24.20
C MET A 615 -4.10 -3.87 -25.46
N ALA A 616 -4.90 -4.95 -25.41
CA ALA A 616 -5.25 -5.72 -26.60
C ALA A 616 -5.99 -4.83 -27.63
N SER A 617 -6.98 -4.07 -27.17
CA SER A 617 -7.70 -3.11 -28.01
C SER A 617 -6.76 -2.02 -28.54
N VAL A 618 -5.84 -1.50 -27.73
CA VAL A 618 -4.84 -0.51 -28.17
C VAL A 618 -3.96 -1.06 -29.30
N VAL A 619 -3.45 -2.29 -29.14
CA VAL A 619 -2.64 -2.95 -30.19
C VAL A 619 -3.44 -3.14 -31.48
N LEU A 620 -4.71 -3.51 -31.39
CA LEU A 620 -5.60 -3.60 -32.56
C LEU A 620 -5.83 -2.23 -33.23
N MET A 621 -6.06 -1.18 -32.44
CA MET A 621 -6.26 0.19 -32.93
C MET A 621 -5.03 0.73 -33.66
N LEU A 622 -3.83 0.40 -33.16
CA LEU A 622 -2.56 0.75 -33.79
C LEU A 622 -2.37 0.01 -35.12
N ASN A 623 -2.66 -1.29 -35.17
CA ASN A 623 -2.41 -2.12 -36.36
C ASN A 623 -3.46 -2.00 -37.47
N SER A 624 -4.66 -1.48 -37.18
CA SER A 624 -5.78 -1.46 -38.13
C SER A 624 -6.34 -0.05 -38.34
N PHE A 625 -6.03 0.55 -39.49
CA PHE A 625 -6.50 1.89 -39.86
C PHE A 625 -7.99 1.96 -40.24
N SER A 626 -8.62 0.81 -40.52
CA SER A 626 -10.05 0.69 -40.81
C SER A 626 -10.94 0.64 -39.56
N HIS A 627 -10.38 0.45 -38.36
CA HIS A 627 -11.16 0.48 -37.12
C HIS A 627 -11.53 1.92 -36.76
N SER A 628 -12.84 2.18 -36.68
CA SER A 628 -13.40 3.42 -36.14
C SER A 628 -13.06 3.54 -34.66
N LEU A 629 -12.46 4.66 -34.28
CA LEU A 629 -12.13 4.95 -32.88
C LEU A 629 -13.30 5.62 -32.18
N ALA A 630 -13.52 5.29 -30.91
CA ALA A 630 -14.51 5.96 -30.08
C ALA A 630 -14.12 7.42 -29.86
N VAL A 631 -15.10 8.29 -29.64
CA VAL A 631 -14.83 9.69 -29.34
C VAL A 631 -14.27 9.80 -27.90
N PRO A 632 -13.05 10.33 -27.68
CA PRO A 632 -12.52 10.51 -26.34
C PRO A 632 -13.34 11.56 -25.58
N SER A 633 -13.46 11.37 -24.27
CA SER A 633 -13.96 12.38 -23.34
C SER A 633 -12.81 13.14 -22.68
N LYS A 634 -13.15 14.12 -21.83
CA LYS A 634 -12.18 14.97 -21.14
C LYS A 634 -11.20 14.08 -20.33
N PRO A 635 -9.87 14.18 -20.54
CA PRO A 635 -8.88 13.45 -19.74
C PRO A 635 -8.95 13.84 -18.26
N ALA A 636 -8.38 13.00 -17.40
CA ALA A 636 -8.18 13.42 -16.02
C ALA A 636 -7.09 14.49 -15.91
N PHE A 637 -7.38 15.57 -15.17
CA PHE A 637 -6.42 16.64 -14.89
C PHE A 637 -5.70 16.36 -13.58
N LEU A 638 -4.38 16.30 -13.61
CA LEU A 638 -3.54 16.30 -12.43
C LEU A 638 -3.21 17.77 -12.08
N MET A 639 -4.11 18.43 -11.35
CA MET A 639 -3.90 19.69 -10.62
C MET A 639 -3.34 20.89 -11.41
N HIS A 640 -4.17 21.92 -11.60
CA HIS A 640 -3.77 23.19 -12.21
C HIS A 640 -2.79 23.97 -11.32
N SER A 641 -1.68 24.46 -11.89
CA SER A 641 -1.00 25.63 -11.37
C SER A 641 -1.83 26.86 -11.74
N SER A 642 -2.49 27.45 -10.75
CA SER A 642 -3.35 28.62 -10.90
C SER A 642 -2.55 29.86 -11.33
N SER A 643 -2.61 30.18 -12.62
CA SER A 643 -2.40 31.52 -13.13
C SER A 643 -3.21 31.66 -14.41
N ASP A 644 -4.47 32.04 -14.27
CA ASP A 644 -5.21 32.86 -15.22
C ASP A 644 -6.50 33.35 -14.54
N THR A 645 -6.45 34.61 -14.12
CA THR A 645 -7.62 35.41 -13.78
C THR A 645 -8.47 35.62 -15.03
N GLU A 646 -9.59 34.89 -15.13
CA GLU A 646 -10.66 35.28 -16.04
C GLU A 646 -11.32 36.58 -15.56
N ASN A 647 -11.08 37.64 -16.33
CA ASN A 647 -11.85 38.89 -16.30
C ASN A 647 -13.32 38.60 -16.60
N ASN A 648 -14.13 38.49 -15.55
CA ASN A 648 -15.57 38.68 -15.66
C ASN A 648 -15.92 40.12 -15.27
N SER A 649 -16.02 40.97 -16.29
CA SER A 649 -16.67 42.27 -16.23
C SER A 649 -18.14 42.09 -15.86
N ARG A 650 -18.50 42.38 -14.61
CA ARG A 650 -19.87 42.74 -14.23
C ARG A 650 -19.86 44.01 -13.41
N ASN A 651 -20.48 45.04 -14.01
CA ASN A 651 -20.82 46.31 -13.40
C ASN A 651 -21.59 46.09 -12.10
N SER A 652 -21.08 46.66 -11.00
CA SER A 652 -21.93 47.19 -9.94
C SER A 652 -21.25 48.43 -9.36
N THR A 653 -21.91 49.54 -9.62
CA THR A 653 -21.68 50.89 -9.14
C THR A 653 -21.73 51.02 -7.62
N GLU A 654 -21.00 52.03 -7.15
CA GLU A 654 -21.21 52.87 -5.95
C GLU A 654 -20.57 52.52 -4.60
N ASN A 655 -19.63 53.42 -4.25
CA ASN A 655 -19.46 54.14 -2.98
C ASN A 655 -18.89 53.34 -1.77
N SER A 656 -17.86 53.79 -1.04
CA SER A 656 -17.25 55.12 -0.91
C SER A 656 -15.95 55.05 -0.08
N VAL A 657 -14.94 55.84 -0.50
CA VAL A 657 -14.13 56.78 0.31
C VAL A 657 -13.18 56.18 1.39
N GLN A 658 -11.86 56.10 1.14
CA GLN A 658 -10.78 57.11 1.38
C GLN A 658 -10.11 56.90 2.76
N TYR A 659 -8.78 56.74 2.88
CA TYR A 659 -7.83 57.86 3.00
C TYR A 659 -6.35 57.45 2.85
N SER A 660 -5.59 58.28 2.10
CA SER A 660 -4.18 58.76 2.19
C SER A 660 -3.04 57.74 2.43
N ILE A 661 -2.05 57.55 1.54
CA ILE A 661 -0.99 58.44 0.99
C ILE A 661 -0.10 59.10 2.05
N ASP A 662 1.17 58.66 2.10
CA ASP A 662 2.43 59.44 2.06
C ASP A 662 3.54 58.41 1.74
N GLU A 663 4.15 58.37 0.54
CA GLU A 663 5.21 59.22 -0.06
C GLU A 663 6.58 59.27 0.67
N ALA A 664 7.62 59.23 -0.17
CA ALA A 664 9.07 59.37 0.07
C ALA A 664 9.84 58.11 0.51
N SER A 665 10.97 57.71 -0.08
CA SER A 665 11.79 58.26 -1.17
C SER A 665 12.92 57.28 -1.51
N ILE A 666 13.18 57.16 -2.82
CA ILE A 666 14.40 56.77 -3.57
C ILE A 666 15.70 56.56 -2.76
N THR A 667 16.40 55.43 -2.97
CA THR A 667 17.80 55.42 -3.49
C THR A 667 18.27 54.02 -3.90
N ASP A 668 18.57 53.87 -5.19
CA ASP A 668 19.54 52.90 -5.72
C ASP A 668 20.97 53.34 -5.34
N LEU A 669 21.82 52.39 -4.94
CA LEU A 669 23.28 52.46 -5.05
C LEU A 669 23.92 51.11 -4.68
N TYR A 670 24.34 50.35 -5.69
CA TYR A 670 25.56 49.51 -5.61
C TYR A 670 26.75 50.39 -5.99
N PRO A 671 27.95 50.24 -5.38
CA PRO A 671 28.89 49.20 -5.84
C PRO A 671 29.98 48.72 -4.84
N ARG A 672 30.27 47.41 -4.84
CA ARG A 672 31.59 46.77 -5.13
C ARG A 672 31.56 45.29 -4.77
#